data_AF-A0A9R0QMC3-F1
#
_entry.id   AF-A0A9R0QMC3-F1
#
_cell.length_a   1.000
_cell.length_b   1.000
_cell.length_c   1.000
_cell.angle_alpha   90.00
_cell.angle_beta   90.00
_cell.angle_gamma   90.00
#
_symmetry.space_group_name_H-M   'P 1'
#
loop_
_entity.id
_entity.type
_entity.pdbx_description
1 polymer ?
#
loop_
_entity_poly.entity_id
_entity_poly.type
_entity_poly.pdbx_seq_one_letter_code
_entity_poly.pdbx_strand_id
1 'polypeptide(L)'
;MAPVVTAALGALGPLLGKLADLLSNECGRLKRVRREIRSLKAELAGMHGALVKYTRLENPDEQVKIWVSLVRELSYDTEDCFDMFIRHLGDGGSRDGGFKEFFRKTARRLKTLGARRGIANQIDDLKLRIKEVKELKTSYKLDDTASSTQGHATVDPRLAALFAEEAHLVGIDGPRDDLAKWMLEEENNHRRRVLSIVGFGGLGKTTLANEVYRNIQGHFDCHAFVSVSQKPDTKKIIKDLISQVSRKDEFTKDMESWDEKKSIGKLKELLQDKRYLVIIDDIWSISAWRAINCAFPENNSSSRIITTTRILEVARSCCPDRDDQIYEMTPLSDLHSERLFFNRIFGSDERCPDMLVEVSNTILKKCGGLPLAIISISGLLANRPRVKEEWEKVKRSIGSDLNGNQSLEGMKNILSLSYNDLPPNLKTVLLHLSNFPEDYVIDRERLVRQWIAEGFISEERGRSCQEVTESYFYELINKSLVQQVDIRHDGKVRACRVHDMMLELIISKSIEENFITVVNGSQTVWGNSQCSIRRLSIQDIDQELASVLAKKDLSNLRSLVITASRCIKHLPSLTKFETLRVLDFQACRGLEVYDMDGIENLFQLKYLSFRRTDIKELPSGIVMLHDLEMLDLRGTTIKDLPARIVQLTKQQHVLPGNHVWKIPIGIGNMTNLREISDFDITTSSVGAVKELGSLINLKVLHVRFRVKGAESQECKSHAEMFHSSLCKLGSYKLQSVHIYGGTSYLFELLDFWSPLPSYLQRFEMGTDCCLSKLPKWITPGLTSLAYLDINLSVITEEALVILESCLHYFLWHFVPARSIKTGLFCKAEDFNV
;
A
#
# COMPACT_ATOMS: atom_id res chain seq x y z
N MET A 1 -23.04 7.64 -7.98
CA MET A 1 -21.86 6.95 -7.40
C MET A 1 -22.19 5.48 -7.34
N ALA A 2 -21.34 4.61 -7.88
CA ALA A 2 -21.56 3.18 -7.74
C ALA A 2 -21.33 2.77 -6.28
N PRO A 3 -22.17 1.91 -5.69
CA PRO A 3 -22.06 1.55 -4.29
C PRO A 3 -20.78 0.74 -4.02
N VAL A 4 -20.15 0.97 -2.86
CA VAL A 4 -18.88 0.35 -2.43
C VAL A 4 -19.05 -0.47 -1.16
N VAL A 5 -18.12 -1.39 -0.92
CA VAL A 5 -18.00 -2.08 0.38
C VAL A 5 -17.39 -1.12 1.40
N THR A 6 -17.96 -1.04 2.60
CA THR A 6 -17.37 -0.27 3.70
C THR A 6 -17.34 -1.10 4.98
N ALA A 7 -16.47 -0.74 5.93
CA ALA A 7 -16.42 -1.37 7.25
C ALA A 7 -17.77 -1.27 7.97
N ALA A 8 -18.47 -0.14 7.80
CA ALA A 8 -19.74 0.14 8.45
C ALA A 8 -20.96 -0.49 7.75
N LEU A 9 -21.00 -0.49 6.41
CA LEU A 9 -22.16 -0.95 5.62
C LEU A 9 -22.02 -2.37 5.06
N GLY A 10 -20.84 -2.98 5.16
CA GLY A 10 -20.56 -4.27 4.53
C GLY A 10 -20.74 -4.21 3.01
N ALA A 11 -21.30 -5.27 2.45
CA ALA A 11 -21.56 -5.41 1.02
C ALA A 11 -22.98 -4.97 0.60
N LEU A 12 -23.79 -4.38 1.49
CA LEU A 12 -25.19 -4.05 1.20
C LEU A 12 -25.38 -3.19 -0.04
N GLY A 13 -24.58 -2.14 -0.20
CA GLY A 13 -24.63 -1.28 -1.37
C GLY A 13 -24.38 -2.07 -2.67
N PRO A 14 -23.18 -2.66 -2.85
CA PRO A 14 -22.86 -3.50 -4.01
C PRO A 14 -23.89 -4.61 -4.27
N LEU A 15 -24.35 -5.28 -3.22
CA LEU A 15 -25.36 -6.34 -3.28
C LEU A 15 -26.68 -5.84 -3.87
N LEU A 16 -27.17 -4.66 -3.44
CA LEU A 16 -28.39 -4.07 -4.00
C LEU A 16 -28.27 -3.76 -5.49
N GLY A 17 -27.07 -3.36 -5.93
CA GLY A 17 -26.72 -3.21 -7.35
C GLY A 17 -26.77 -4.53 -8.10
N LYS A 18 -26.06 -5.55 -7.61
CA LYS A 18 -26.07 -6.92 -8.18
C LYS A 18 -27.48 -7.49 -8.29
N LEU A 19 -28.32 -7.31 -7.27
CA LEU A 19 -29.72 -7.76 -7.28
C LEU A 19 -30.57 -6.97 -8.30
N ALA A 20 -30.26 -5.69 -8.53
CA ALA A 20 -30.90 -4.91 -9.59
C ALA A 20 -30.57 -5.47 -10.98
N ASP A 21 -29.29 -5.76 -11.21
CA ASP A 21 -28.82 -6.30 -12.48
C ASP A 21 -29.44 -7.67 -12.76
N LEU A 22 -29.49 -8.55 -11.75
CA LEU A 22 -30.17 -9.85 -11.84
C LEU A 22 -31.66 -9.73 -12.19
N LEU A 23 -32.36 -8.72 -11.67
CA LEU A 23 -33.76 -8.46 -11.99
C LEU A 23 -33.96 -7.92 -13.41
N SER A 24 -32.97 -7.21 -13.95
CA SER A 24 -32.98 -6.69 -15.32
C SER A 24 -32.64 -7.75 -16.39
N ASN A 25 -31.95 -8.82 -15.98
CA ASN A 25 -31.48 -9.90 -16.86
C ASN A 25 -32.53 -11.01 -17.09
N GLU A 26 -32.21 -11.96 -17.98
CA GLU A 26 -33.09 -13.09 -18.35
C GLU A 26 -33.48 -13.98 -17.15
N CYS A 27 -32.67 -14.04 -16.10
CA CYS A 27 -33.01 -14.72 -14.84
C CYS A 27 -34.27 -14.11 -14.18
N GLY A 28 -34.45 -12.79 -14.31
CA GLY A 28 -35.66 -12.06 -13.90
C GLY A 28 -36.91 -12.37 -14.74
N ARG A 29 -36.82 -13.18 -15.81
CA ARG A 29 -38.00 -13.64 -16.58
C ARG A 29 -38.67 -14.86 -15.96
N LEU A 30 -38.01 -15.57 -15.05
CA LEU A 30 -38.61 -16.66 -14.28
C LEU A 30 -39.47 -16.08 -13.15
N LYS A 31 -40.80 -16.08 -13.33
CA LYS A 31 -41.77 -15.41 -12.42
C LYS A 31 -41.50 -15.65 -10.93
N ARG A 32 -41.20 -16.89 -10.53
CA ARG A 32 -40.92 -17.26 -9.12
C ARG A 32 -39.61 -16.65 -8.62
N VAL A 33 -38.49 -16.86 -9.33
CA VAL A 33 -37.16 -16.34 -8.95
C VAL A 33 -37.16 -14.81 -8.89
N ARG A 34 -37.80 -14.14 -9.85
CA ARG A 34 -37.93 -12.67 -9.89
C ARG A 34 -38.66 -12.13 -8.65
N ARG A 35 -39.71 -12.82 -8.18
CA ARG A 35 -40.47 -12.40 -6.99
C ARG A 35 -39.60 -12.48 -5.74
N GLU A 36 -38.88 -13.58 -5.57
CA GLU A 36 -37.99 -13.79 -4.42
C GLU A 36 -36.85 -12.76 -4.40
N ILE A 37 -36.16 -12.52 -5.53
CA ILE A 37 -35.08 -11.51 -5.64
C ILE A 37 -35.62 -10.09 -5.36
N ARG A 38 -36.82 -9.75 -5.85
CA ARG A 38 -37.43 -8.43 -5.58
C ARG A 38 -37.76 -8.26 -4.10
N SER A 39 -38.32 -9.28 -3.46
CA SER A 39 -38.62 -9.26 -2.02
C SER A 39 -37.35 -9.05 -1.21
N LEU A 40 -36.29 -9.80 -1.53
CA LEU A 40 -35.00 -9.70 -0.86
C LEU A 40 -34.37 -8.31 -1.02
N LYS A 41 -34.37 -7.78 -2.24
CA LYS A 41 -33.86 -6.43 -2.53
C LYS A 41 -34.61 -5.36 -1.73
N ALA A 42 -35.92 -5.48 -1.57
CA ALA A 42 -36.72 -4.52 -0.81
C ALA A 42 -36.35 -4.52 0.69
N GLU A 43 -36.23 -5.70 1.29
CA GLU A 43 -35.84 -5.83 2.71
C GLU A 43 -34.42 -5.32 2.96
N LEU A 44 -33.45 -5.70 2.11
CA LEU A 44 -32.07 -5.22 2.21
C LEU A 44 -31.95 -3.71 1.98
N ALA A 45 -32.78 -3.12 1.11
CA ALA A 45 -32.82 -1.68 0.93
C ALA A 45 -33.31 -0.96 2.19
N GLY A 46 -34.31 -1.53 2.88
CA GLY A 46 -34.78 -1.04 4.18
C GLY A 46 -33.69 -1.11 5.26
N MET A 47 -32.96 -2.23 5.33
CA MET A 47 -31.82 -2.39 6.24
C MET A 47 -30.69 -1.40 5.93
N HIS A 48 -30.34 -1.23 4.65
CA HIS A 48 -29.33 -0.26 4.22
C HIS A 48 -29.69 1.17 4.65
N GLY A 49 -30.94 1.60 4.47
CA GLY A 49 -31.41 2.92 4.91
C GLY A 49 -31.28 3.13 6.42
N ALA A 50 -31.61 2.11 7.22
CA ALA A 50 -31.45 2.16 8.68
C ALA A 50 -29.98 2.18 9.11
N LEU A 51 -29.13 1.40 8.43
CA LEU A 51 -27.70 1.33 8.71
C LEU A 51 -27.00 2.67 8.45
N VAL A 52 -27.36 3.35 7.35
CA VAL A 52 -26.87 4.71 7.04
C VAL A 52 -27.27 5.72 8.12
N LYS A 53 -28.44 5.55 8.77
CA LYS A 53 -28.84 6.39 9.91
C LYS A 53 -27.94 6.13 11.13
N TYR A 54 -27.73 4.87 11.51
CA TYR A 54 -26.98 4.52 12.73
C TYR A 54 -25.47 4.79 12.63
N THR A 55 -24.89 4.65 11.43
CA THR A 55 -23.46 4.92 11.19
C THR A 55 -23.08 6.40 11.34
N ARG A 56 -24.06 7.30 11.46
CA ARG A 56 -23.88 8.73 11.75
C ARG A 56 -23.94 9.08 13.23
N LEU A 57 -24.23 8.11 14.10
CA LEU A 57 -24.24 8.32 15.54
C LEU A 57 -22.79 8.40 16.03
N GLU A 58 -22.45 9.44 16.81
CA GLU A 58 -21.12 9.59 17.39
C GLU A 58 -20.82 8.50 18.43
N ASN A 59 -21.85 8.08 19.18
CA ASN A 59 -21.75 7.02 20.20
C ASN A 59 -23.04 6.18 20.19
N PRO A 60 -23.20 5.26 19.22
CA PRO A 60 -24.31 4.33 19.25
C PRO A 60 -24.23 3.48 20.52
N ASP A 61 -25.38 3.18 21.12
CA ASP A 61 -25.45 2.22 22.21
C ASP A 61 -25.02 0.82 21.74
N GLU A 62 -24.76 -0.06 22.71
CA GLU A 62 -24.21 -1.38 22.43
C GLU A 62 -25.17 -2.26 21.61
N GLN A 63 -26.48 -2.09 21.76
CA GLN A 63 -27.47 -2.85 20.99
C GLN A 63 -27.46 -2.42 19.52
N VAL A 64 -27.32 -1.12 19.24
CA VAL A 64 -27.16 -0.60 17.87
C VAL A 64 -25.89 -1.16 17.23
N LYS A 65 -24.76 -1.19 17.95
CA LYS A 65 -23.51 -1.76 17.43
C LYS A 65 -23.65 -3.24 17.07
N ILE A 66 -24.29 -4.02 17.95
CA ILE A 66 -24.55 -5.45 17.70
C ILE A 66 -25.43 -5.60 16.45
N TRP A 67 -26.51 -4.83 16.33
CA TRP A 67 -27.40 -4.89 15.18
C TRP A 67 -26.70 -4.51 13.86
N VAL A 68 -25.90 -3.44 13.88
CA VAL A 68 -25.05 -3.02 12.74
C VAL A 68 -24.15 -4.16 12.29
N SER A 69 -23.49 -4.83 13.25
CA SER A 69 -22.62 -5.97 12.96
C SER A 69 -23.36 -7.14 12.32
N LEU A 70 -24.55 -7.49 12.84
CA LEU A 70 -25.38 -8.57 12.29
C LEU A 70 -25.83 -8.29 10.86
N VAL A 71 -26.31 -7.07 10.59
CA VAL A 71 -26.74 -6.64 9.25
C VAL A 71 -25.59 -6.68 8.25
N ARG A 72 -24.40 -6.28 8.70
CA ARG A 72 -23.19 -6.31 7.89
C ARG A 72 -22.77 -7.75 7.55
N GLU A 73 -22.73 -8.66 8.52
CA GLU A 73 -22.41 -10.07 8.25
C GLU A 73 -23.44 -10.71 7.32
N LEU A 74 -24.72 -10.41 7.53
CA LEU A 74 -25.80 -10.86 6.64
C LEU A 74 -25.62 -10.37 5.21
N SER A 75 -25.12 -9.13 5.03
CA SER A 75 -24.83 -8.59 3.70
C SER A 75 -23.74 -9.38 2.98
N TYR A 76 -22.70 -9.80 3.70
CA TYR A 76 -21.60 -10.58 3.14
C TYR A 76 -22.05 -12.00 2.80
N ASP A 77 -22.76 -12.67 3.71
CA ASP A 77 -23.29 -14.02 3.47
C ASP A 77 -24.25 -14.06 2.28
N THR A 78 -25.11 -13.04 2.19
CA THR A 78 -26.05 -12.93 1.07
C THR A 78 -25.28 -12.76 -0.23
N GLU A 79 -24.30 -11.85 -0.28
CA GLU A 79 -23.48 -11.65 -1.48
C GLU A 79 -22.71 -12.91 -1.89
N ASP A 80 -22.06 -13.59 -0.93
CA ASP A 80 -21.30 -14.82 -1.19
C ASP A 80 -22.22 -15.92 -1.75
N CYS A 81 -23.43 -16.07 -1.20
CA CYS A 81 -24.44 -17.01 -1.70
C CYS A 81 -24.86 -16.70 -3.15
N PHE A 82 -25.06 -15.43 -3.49
CA PHE A 82 -25.38 -15.03 -4.86
C PHE A 82 -24.24 -15.25 -5.83
N ASP A 83 -23.01 -14.94 -5.44
CA ASP A 83 -21.84 -15.12 -6.30
C ASP A 83 -21.61 -16.63 -6.56
N MET A 84 -21.76 -17.49 -5.54
CA MET A 84 -21.75 -18.95 -5.70
C MET A 84 -22.89 -19.44 -6.62
N PHE A 85 -24.10 -18.90 -6.47
CA PHE A 85 -25.23 -19.22 -7.34
C PHE A 85 -24.93 -18.91 -8.81
N ILE A 86 -24.37 -17.73 -9.09
CA ILE A 86 -24.00 -17.30 -10.44
C ILE A 86 -22.94 -18.24 -11.03
N ARG A 87 -21.94 -18.65 -10.25
CA ARG A 87 -20.89 -19.60 -10.68
C ARG A 87 -21.49 -20.94 -11.12
N HIS A 88 -22.30 -21.58 -10.28
CA HIS A 88 -22.90 -22.90 -10.56
C HIS A 88 -23.79 -22.91 -11.81
N LEU A 89 -24.39 -21.76 -12.13
CA LEU A 89 -25.17 -21.60 -13.35
C LEU A 89 -24.30 -21.56 -14.62
N GLY A 90 -23.04 -21.13 -14.52
CA GLY A 90 -22.12 -20.90 -15.63
C GLY A 90 -21.24 -22.08 -16.06
N ASP A 91 -21.14 -23.16 -15.28
CA ASP A 91 -20.17 -24.26 -15.47
C ASP A 91 -20.51 -25.24 -16.60
N GLY A 92 -20.88 -24.75 -17.78
CA GLY A 92 -21.26 -25.53 -18.97
C GLY A 92 -20.38 -25.15 -20.14
N GLY A 93 -19.35 -25.96 -20.36
CA GLY A 93 -18.23 -25.69 -21.26
C GLY A 93 -18.58 -25.19 -22.67
N SER A 94 -17.56 -24.57 -23.26
CA SER A 94 -17.43 -23.96 -24.59
C SER A 94 -17.99 -22.54 -24.76
N ARG A 95 -17.01 -21.65 -24.98
CA ARG A 95 -17.05 -20.30 -25.54
C ARG A 95 -17.79 -20.30 -26.88
N ASP A 96 -18.63 -19.28 -27.05
CA ASP A 96 -18.91 -18.51 -28.29
C ASP A 96 -20.37 -18.02 -28.40
N GLY A 97 -21.01 -17.75 -27.26
CA GLY A 97 -22.34 -17.14 -27.25
C GLY A 97 -22.39 -16.01 -26.25
N GLY A 98 -22.78 -14.81 -26.69
CA GLY A 98 -22.96 -13.65 -25.82
C GLY A 98 -23.92 -13.93 -24.65
N PHE A 99 -24.06 -12.96 -23.72
CA PHE A 99 -24.89 -13.03 -22.51
C PHE A 99 -26.27 -13.71 -22.69
N LYS A 100 -26.89 -13.59 -23.87
CA LYS A 100 -28.17 -14.21 -24.24
C LYS A 100 -28.13 -15.74 -24.36
N GLU A 101 -27.04 -16.31 -24.87
CA GLU A 101 -26.81 -17.76 -24.98
C GLU A 101 -26.50 -18.38 -23.61
N PHE A 102 -25.75 -17.65 -22.77
CA PHE A 102 -25.50 -17.96 -21.37
C PHE A 102 -26.81 -18.15 -20.60
N PHE A 103 -27.69 -17.13 -20.61
CA PHE A 103 -28.96 -17.21 -19.90
C PHE A 103 -29.97 -18.22 -20.48
N ARG A 104 -29.93 -18.49 -21.80
CA ARG A 104 -30.69 -19.58 -22.43
C ARG A 104 -30.28 -20.97 -21.91
N LYS A 105 -28.99 -21.22 -21.71
CA LYS A 105 -28.45 -22.45 -21.10
C LYS A 105 -28.73 -22.49 -19.59
N THR A 106 -28.61 -21.36 -18.90
CA THR A 106 -29.01 -21.18 -17.48
C THR A 106 -30.47 -21.56 -17.24
N ALA A 107 -31.40 -21.13 -18.10
CA ALA A 107 -32.82 -21.47 -18.01
C ALA A 107 -33.10 -22.97 -18.18
N ARG A 108 -32.26 -23.70 -18.94
CA ARG A 108 -32.35 -25.17 -19.10
C ARG A 108 -31.78 -25.91 -17.90
N ARG A 109 -30.64 -25.48 -17.34
CA ARG A 109 -30.06 -26.05 -16.10
C ARG A 109 -30.94 -25.82 -14.89
N LEU A 110 -31.56 -24.65 -14.84
CA LEU A 110 -32.64 -24.36 -13.91
C LEU A 110 -33.84 -25.29 -14.08
N LYS A 111 -33.92 -26.26 -15.00
CA LYS A 111 -34.93 -27.33 -15.02
C LYS A 111 -34.50 -28.61 -14.26
N THR A 112 -33.23 -28.77 -13.91
CA THR A 112 -32.71 -29.94 -13.17
C THR A 112 -32.91 -29.80 -11.65
N LEU A 113 -33.30 -30.88 -10.97
CA LEU A 113 -33.85 -30.86 -9.60
C LEU A 113 -32.80 -30.76 -8.47
N GLY A 114 -31.56 -31.23 -8.67
CA GLY A 114 -30.54 -31.33 -7.62
C GLY A 114 -29.94 -29.99 -7.18
N ALA A 115 -29.41 -29.21 -8.14
CA ALA A 115 -28.85 -27.87 -7.86
C ALA A 115 -29.90 -26.88 -7.32
N ARG A 116 -31.18 -27.04 -7.70
CA ARG A 116 -32.29 -26.25 -7.16
C ARG A 116 -32.46 -26.42 -5.65
N ARG A 117 -32.28 -27.62 -5.10
CA ARG A 117 -32.55 -27.90 -3.67
C ARG A 117 -31.49 -27.28 -2.75
N GLY A 118 -30.20 -27.43 -3.09
CA GLY A 118 -29.12 -26.87 -2.26
C GLY A 118 -29.15 -25.34 -2.18
N ILE A 119 -29.32 -24.68 -3.33
CA ILE A 119 -29.41 -23.21 -3.41
C ILE A 119 -30.71 -22.68 -2.78
N ALA A 120 -31.85 -23.34 -3.00
CA ALA A 120 -33.11 -22.91 -2.39
C ALA A 120 -33.04 -22.96 -0.86
N ASN A 121 -32.42 -23.99 -0.29
CA ASN A 121 -32.22 -24.10 1.15
C ASN A 121 -31.34 -22.96 1.70
N GLN A 122 -30.25 -22.58 1.00
CA GLN A 122 -29.42 -21.43 1.41
C GLN A 122 -30.18 -20.09 1.32
N ILE A 123 -30.99 -19.90 0.28
CA ILE A 123 -31.82 -18.70 0.14
C ILE A 123 -32.89 -18.63 1.23
N ASP A 124 -33.51 -19.76 1.59
CA ASP A 124 -34.53 -19.81 2.63
C ASP A 124 -33.94 -19.61 4.04
N ASP A 125 -32.72 -20.12 4.31
CA ASP A 125 -31.94 -19.80 5.52
C ASP A 125 -31.64 -18.29 5.63
N LEU A 126 -31.15 -17.67 4.54
CA LEU A 126 -30.89 -16.23 4.50
C LEU A 126 -32.16 -15.41 4.77
N LYS A 127 -33.32 -15.82 4.25
CA LYS A 127 -34.60 -15.15 4.54
C LYS A 127 -34.99 -15.25 6.00
N LEU A 128 -34.75 -16.40 6.62
CA LEU A 128 -35.03 -16.62 8.03
C LEU A 128 -34.16 -15.68 8.88
N ARG A 129 -32.86 -15.61 8.59
CA ARG A 129 -31.92 -14.68 9.24
C ARG A 129 -32.30 -13.20 9.02
N ILE A 130 -32.72 -12.82 7.81
CA ILE A 130 -33.21 -11.45 7.52
C ILE A 130 -34.42 -11.11 8.39
N LYS A 131 -35.36 -12.05 8.53
CA LYS A 131 -36.55 -11.87 9.35
C LYS A 131 -36.17 -11.69 10.83
N GLU A 132 -35.29 -12.53 11.36
CA GLU A 132 -34.79 -12.42 12.74
C GLU A 132 -34.11 -11.07 13.00
N VAL A 133 -33.18 -10.65 12.13
CA VAL A 133 -32.48 -9.36 12.27
C VAL A 133 -33.44 -8.17 12.18
N LYS A 134 -34.51 -8.29 11.38
CA LYS A 134 -35.57 -7.28 11.29
C LYS A 134 -36.41 -7.23 12.56
N GLU A 135 -36.79 -8.37 13.12
CA GLU A 135 -37.57 -8.46 14.36
C GLU A 135 -36.80 -7.92 15.56
N LEU A 136 -35.49 -8.16 15.61
CA LEU A 136 -34.58 -7.58 16.61
C LEU A 136 -34.56 -6.04 16.57
N LYS A 137 -34.62 -5.44 15.38
CA LYS A 137 -34.70 -3.97 15.25
C LYS A 137 -35.95 -3.43 15.96
N THR A 138 -37.09 -4.09 15.78
CA THR A 138 -38.38 -3.68 16.35
C THR A 138 -38.50 -3.97 17.85
N SER A 139 -37.90 -5.06 18.34
CA SER A 139 -37.97 -5.42 19.76
C SER A 139 -37.17 -4.46 20.66
N TYR A 140 -36.12 -3.83 20.13
CA TYR A 140 -35.25 -2.91 20.87
C TYR A 140 -35.66 -1.42 20.80
N LYS A 141 -36.79 -1.07 20.14
CA LYS A 141 -37.29 0.32 20.03
C LYS A 141 -36.23 1.35 19.61
N LEU A 142 -35.38 0.99 18.63
CA LEU A 142 -34.25 1.81 18.16
C LEU A 142 -34.67 3.09 17.36
N ASP A 143 -35.93 3.50 17.41
CA ASP A 143 -36.49 4.55 16.55
C ASP A 143 -36.29 5.99 17.09
N ASP A 144 -36.05 6.16 18.40
CA ASP A 144 -35.86 7.47 19.06
C ASP A 144 -34.37 7.86 19.15
N THR A 145 -33.80 8.39 18.06
CA THR A 145 -32.50 9.08 18.17
C THR A 145 -32.32 10.12 17.06
N ALA A 146 -32.11 11.37 17.47
CA ALA A 146 -31.92 12.51 16.58
C ALA A 146 -30.48 12.52 16.02
N SER A 147 -30.36 12.72 14.70
CA SER A 147 -29.07 12.77 14.00
C SER A 147 -28.67 14.21 13.69
N SER A 148 -27.39 14.56 13.89
CA SER A 148 -26.78 15.74 13.28
C SER A 148 -26.20 15.39 11.90
N THR A 149 -26.18 16.39 11.00
CA THR A 149 -25.69 16.26 9.63
C THR A 149 -24.28 16.86 9.54
N GLN A 150 -23.31 16.11 9.03
CA GLN A 150 -22.02 16.65 8.60
C GLN A 150 -21.92 16.63 7.08
N GLY A 151 -21.52 17.77 6.52
CA GLY A 151 -21.32 17.99 5.10
C GLY A 151 -20.05 17.32 4.57
N HIS A 152 -20.06 17.07 3.27
CA HIS A 152 -18.90 16.61 2.52
C HIS A 152 -17.77 17.64 2.60
N ALA A 153 -16.59 17.21 3.04
CA ALA A 153 -15.38 18.00 2.97
C ALA A 153 -14.82 18.03 1.54
N THR A 154 -14.40 19.20 1.11
CA THR A 154 -13.57 19.44 -0.08
C THR A 154 -12.10 19.20 0.24
N VAL A 155 -11.34 18.69 -0.73
CA VAL A 155 -9.89 18.51 -0.63
C VAL A 155 -9.20 19.86 -0.39
N ASP A 156 -8.34 19.91 0.61
CA ASP A 156 -7.60 21.09 1.07
C ASP A 156 -6.56 21.59 0.04
N PRO A 157 -6.53 22.89 -0.33
CA PRO A 157 -5.50 23.49 -1.19
C PRO A 157 -4.08 23.50 -0.60
N ARG A 158 -3.87 23.23 0.70
CA ARG A 158 -2.59 23.42 1.41
C ARG A 158 -1.63 22.22 1.36
N LEU A 159 -1.76 21.38 0.35
CA LEU A 159 -0.85 20.26 0.05
C LEU A 159 0.64 20.65 0.12
N ALA A 160 0.99 21.90 -0.19
CA ALA A 160 2.37 22.41 -0.13
C ALA A 160 3.01 22.37 1.29
N ALA A 161 2.24 22.55 2.37
CA ALA A 161 2.77 22.55 3.75
C ALA A 161 3.11 21.15 4.28
N LEU A 162 2.68 20.09 3.58
CA LEU A 162 2.93 18.68 3.93
C LEU A 162 4.21 18.12 3.31
N PHE A 163 4.63 18.68 2.18
CA PHE A 163 5.80 18.21 1.44
C PHE A 163 7.13 18.77 1.97
N ALA A 164 7.09 19.56 3.05
CA ALA A 164 8.25 20.18 3.69
C ALA A 164 8.54 19.57 5.08
N GLU A 165 8.70 18.24 5.15
CA GLU A 165 8.95 17.54 6.43
C GLU A 165 10.23 17.99 7.14
N GLU A 166 11.22 18.52 6.41
CA GLU A 166 12.51 18.90 6.99
C GLU A 166 12.56 20.34 7.53
N ALA A 167 11.62 21.21 7.13
CA ALA A 167 11.61 22.62 7.54
C ALA A 167 10.79 22.92 8.82
N HIS A 168 10.17 21.90 9.43
CA HIS A 168 9.14 22.10 10.48
C HIS A 168 9.36 21.31 11.77
N LEU A 169 10.53 20.66 11.96
CA LEU A 169 10.89 20.09 13.25
C LEU A 169 11.07 21.23 14.29
N VAL A 170 10.57 21.02 15.51
CA VAL A 170 10.63 22.04 16.58
C VAL A 170 11.17 21.45 17.87
N GLY A 171 11.94 22.25 18.61
CA GLY A 171 12.41 21.89 19.96
C GLY A 171 13.48 20.80 20.00
N ILE A 172 14.07 20.44 18.87
CA ILE A 172 15.08 19.39 18.78
C ILE A 172 16.50 19.90 18.55
N ASP A 173 16.69 21.16 18.14
CA ASP A 173 18.03 21.68 17.79
C ASP A 173 19.02 21.58 18.94
N GLY A 174 18.64 22.05 20.14
CA GLY A 174 19.49 21.96 21.33
C GLY A 174 19.87 20.51 21.67
N PRO A 175 18.91 19.61 21.94
CA PRO A 175 19.21 18.20 22.20
C PRO A 175 20.01 17.52 21.08
N ARG A 176 19.70 17.80 19.81
CA ARG A 176 20.44 17.25 18.66
C ARG A 176 21.91 17.66 18.73
N ASP A 177 22.17 18.95 18.90
CA ASP A 177 23.53 19.49 18.84
C ASP A 177 24.35 19.07 20.07
N ASP A 178 23.75 19.03 21.25
CA ASP A 178 24.38 18.54 22.48
C ASP A 178 24.76 17.05 22.37
N LEU A 179 23.82 16.22 21.91
CA LEU A 179 24.05 14.78 21.73
C LEU A 179 25.05 14.52 20.59
N ALA A 180 24.96 15.25 19.46
CA ALA A 180 25.91 15.13 18.36
C ALA A 180 27.33 15.49 18.81
N LYS A 181 27.48 16.57 19.57
CA LYS A 181 28.76 16.98 20.15
C LYS A 181 29.31 15.88 21.07
N TRP A 182 28.53 15.40 22.03
CA TRP A 182 28.94 14.34 22.95
C TRP A 182 29.34 13.04 22.20
N MET A 183 28.62 12.70 21.13
CA MET A 183 28.92 11.54 20.29
C MET A 183 30.23 11.68 19.52
N LEU A 184 30.66 12.90 19.20
CA LEU A 184 31.90 13.18 18.49
C LEU A 184 33.08 13.49 19.40
N GLU A 185 32.87 13.68 20.71
CA GLU A 185 33.95 13.89 21.67
C GLU A 185 34.89 12.67 21.71
N GLU A 186 36.17 12.94 21.44
CA GLU A 186 37.26 11.97 21.49
C GLU A 186 38.05 12.22 22.78
N GLU A 187 37.57 11.69 23.90
CA GLU A 187 38.43 11.53 25.08
C GLU A 187 39.52 10.48 24.76
N ASN A 188 40.61 10.45 25.53
CA ASN A 188 41.78 9.56 25.33
C ASN A 188 41.48 8.03 25.29
N ASN A 189 40.22 7.62 25.33
CA ASN A 189 39.72 6.26 25.20
C ASN A 189 38.98 6.11 23.86
N HIS A 190 39.58 5.42 22.89
CA HIS A 190 38.96 5.08 21.59
C HIS A 190 37.85 4.01 21.68
N ARG A 191 37.13 3.94 22.80
CA ARG A 191 36.12 2.91 23.06
C ARG A 191 34.80 3.20 22.34
N ARG A 192 34.02 2.12 22.16
CA ARG A 192 32.65 2.21 21.69
C ARG A 192 31.76 2.85 22.77
N ARG A 193 30.87 3.77 22.37
CA ARG A 193 29.86 4.36 23.26
C ARG A 193 28.45 4.07 22.76
N VAL A 194 27.50 3.98 23.69
CA VAL A 194 26.08 3.80 23.44
C VAL A 194 25.29 5.01 23.97
N LEU A 195 24.48 5.60 23.11
CA LEU A 195 23.48 6.61 23.46
C LEU A 195 22.10 5.96 23.47
N SER A 196 21.42 5.92 24.61
CA SER A 196 20.05 5.42 24.71
C SER A 196 19.04 6.54 24.94
N ILE A 197 18.18 6.78 23.95
CA ILE A 197 17.10 7.78 24.00
C ILE A 197 15.83 7.07 24.50
N VAL A 198 15.32 7.49 25.67
CA VAL A 198 14.18 6.85 26.32
C VAL A 198 13.04 7.83 26.58
N GLY A 199 11.81 7.34 26.46
CA GLY A 199 10.61 8.14 26.73
C GLY A 199 9.33 7.51 26.17
N PHE A 200 8.19 8.04 26.58
CA PHE A 200 6.87 7.58 26.14
C PHE A 200 6.67 7.58 24.61
N GLY A 201 5.69 6.80 24.15
CA GLY A 201 5.32 6.68 22.74
C GLY A 201 4.82 8.01 22.15
N GLY A 202 5.26 8.36 20.94
CA GLY A 202 4.85 9.60 20.28
C GLY A 202 5.60 10.88 20.69
N LEU A 203 6.66 10.77 21.50
CA LEU A 203 7.54 11.89 21.88
C LEU A 203 8.52 12.34 20.78
N GLY A 204 8.75 11.54 19.74
CA GLY A 204 9.71 11.86 18.67
C GLY A 204 11.13 11.33 18.91
N LYS A 205 11.29 10.23 19.67
CA LYS A 205 12.60 9.60 19.94
C LYS A 205 13.35 9.23 18.66
N THR A 206 12.68 8.49 17.77
CA THR A 206 13.22 8.10 16.46
C THR A 206 13.59 9.33 15.62
N THR A 207 12.80 10.40 15.70
CA THR A 207 13.09 11.68 15.03
C THR A 207 14.39 12.28 15.56
N LEU A 208 14.56 12.40 16.87
CA LEU A 208 15.80 12.92 17.47
C LEU A 208 17.01 12.04 17.14
N ALA A 209 16.87 10.71 17.23
CA ALA A 209 17.93 9.76 16.89
C ALA A 209 18.40 9.93 15.44
N ASN A 210 17.46 10.05 14.49
CA ASN A 210 17.76 10.26 13.08
C ASN A 210 18.44 11.61 12.83
N GLU A 211 18.04 12.67 13.52
CA GLU A 211 18.66 13.99 13.38
C GLU A 211 20.09 14.03 13.94
N VAL A 212 20.35 13.37 15.08
CA VAL A 212 21.72 13.18 15.59
C VAL A 212 22.55 12.38 14.59
N TYR A 213 22.01 11.25 14.11
CA TYR A 213 22.68 10.39 13.13
C TYR A 213 23.04 11.13 11.84
N ARG A 214 22.11 11.90 11.28
CA ARG A 214 22.34 12.69 10.06
C ARG A 214 23.47 13.70 10.24
N ASN A 215 23.55 14.31 11.43
CA ASN A 215 24.58 15.29 11.77
C ASN A 215 25.99 14.65 11.87
N ILE A 216 26.09 13.44 12.43
CA ILE A 216 27.40 12.83 12.73
C ILE A 216 27.85 11.75 11.74
N GLN A 217 26.98 11.18 10.91
CA GLN A 217 27.26 10.00 10.07
C GLN A 217 28.49 10.14 9.15
N GLY A 218 28.83 11.36 8.70
CA GLY A 218 30.00 11.62 7.86
C GLY A 218 31.36 11.34 8.52
N HIS A 219 31.39 11.17 9.84
CA HIS A 219 32.60 10.87 10.62
C HIS A 219 32.87 9.35 10.78
N PHE A 220 32.06 8.49 10.16
CA PHE A 220 32.10 7.04 10.34
C PHE A 220 32.33 6.31 9.00
N ASP A 221 33.06 5.19 9.04
CA ASP A 221 33.40 4.40 7.85
C ASP A 221 32.17 3.67 7.27
N CYS A 222 31.28 3.26 8.16
CA CYS A 222 30.02 2.62 7.83
C CYS A 222 28.95 2.95 8.85
N HIS A 223 27.71 2.87 8.40
CA HIS A 223 26.56 3.18 9.22
C HIS A 223 25.36 2.31 8.86
N ALA A 224 24.48 2.08 9.83
CA ALA A 224 23.24 1.32 9.60
C ALA A 224 22.11 1.80 10.49
N PHE A 225 20.88 1.57 10.03
CA PHE A 225 19.65 1.81 10.77
C PHE A 225 18.78 0.54 10.73
N VAL A 226 18.36 0.05 11.89
CA VAL A 226 17.42 -1.06 12.00
C VAL A 226 16.39 -0.77 13.07
N SER A 227 15.13 -1.14 12.85
CA SER A 227 14.10 -1.13 13.88
C SER A 227 13.86 -2.53 14.46
N VAL A 228 13.46 -2.58 15.72
CA VAL A 228 13.27 -3.81 16.49
C VAL A 228 11.79 -3.97 16.81
N SER A 229 11.16 -5.01 16.28
CA SER A 229 9.78 -5.37 16.61
C SER A 229 9.67 -5.91 18.04
N GLN A 230 8.47 -5.86 18.63
CA GLN A 230 8.17 -6.46 19.95
C GLN A 230 8.62 -7.91 20.09
N LYS A 231 8.49 -8.69 19.02
CA LYS A 231 9.06 -10.03 18.87
C LYS A 231 10.20 -9.97 17.85
N PRO A 232 11.45 -9.78 18.27
CA PRO A 232 12.56 -9.58 17.35
C PRO A 232 12.94 -10.88 16.65
N ASP A 233 13.22 -10.80 15.34
CA ASP A 233 13.97 -11.82 14.61
C ASP A 233 15.43 -11.38 14.53
N THR A 234 16.24 -11.79 15.52
CA THR A 234 17.66 -11.39 15.63
C THR A 234 18.44 -11.72 14.37
N LYS A 235 18.18 -12.88 13.76
CA LYS A 235 18.84 -13.31 12.52
C LYS A 235 18.53 -12.34 11.37
N LYS A 236 17.27 -11.95 11.21
CA LYS A 236 16.87 -10.96 10.20
C LYS A 236 17.50 -9.59 10.48
N ILE A 237 17.44 -9.10 11.72
CA ILE A 237 18.01 -7.80 12.12
C ILE A 237 19.52 -7.75 11.80
N ILE A 238 20.26 -8.80 12.13
CA ILE A 238 21.70 -8.87 11.85
C ILE A 238 21.97 -8.91 10.34
N LYS A 239 21.16 -9.63 9.56
CA LYS A 239 21.28 -9.61 8.10
C LYS A 239 21.00 -8.23 7.52
N ASP A 240 19.98 -7.54 8.02
CA ASP A 240 19.65 -6.19 7.61
C ASP A 240 20.81 -5.22 7.93
N LEU A 241 21.43 -5.34 9.11
CA LEU A 241 22.65 -4.59 9.46
C LEU A 241 23.80 -4.86 8.48
N ILE A 242 24.11 -6.13 8.21
CA ILE A 242 25.19 -6.52 7.28
C ILE A 242 24.95 -5.94 5.88
N SER A 243 23.70 -5.96 5.41
CA SER A 243 23.33 -5.44 4.09
C SER A 243 23.59 -3.94 3.94
N GLN A 244 23.55 -3.17 5.04
CA GLN A 244 23.78 -1.73 5.06
C GLN A 244 25.26 -1.37 5.24
N VAL A 245 26.03 -2.17 5.99
CA VAL A 245 27.45 -1.88 6.24
C VAL A 245 28.41 -2.50 5.21
N SER A 246 27.94 -3.46 4.41
CA SER A 246 28.73 -4.08 3.33
C SER A 246 28.72 -3.21 2.07
N ARG A 247 29.91 -2.91 1.52
CA ARG A 247 30.07 -2.18 0.25
C ARG A 247 30.23 -3.09 -0.97
N LYS A 248 30.26 -4.42 -0.80
CA LYS A 248 30.53 -5.39 -1.87
C LYS A 248 29.44 -6.46 -1.93
N ASP A 249 28.81 -6.59 -3.10
CA ASP A 249 27.76 -7.61 -3.37
C ASP A 249 28.26 -9.04 -3.14
N GLU A 250 29.54 -9.32 -3.42
CA GLU A 250 30.13 -10.65 -3.22
C GLU A 250 30.09 -11.16 -1.78
N PHE A 251 30.11 -10.26 -0.79
CA PHE A 251 30.08 -10.65 0.63
C PHE A 251 28.68 -11.15 1.07
N THR A 252 27.64 -10.85 0.28
CA THR A 252 26.24 -11.15 0.60
C THR A 252 25.63 -12.27 -0.24
N LYS A 253 26.36 -12.82 -1.23
CA LYS A 253 25.85 -13.79 -2.23
C LYS A 253 25.16 -15.02 -1.64
N ASP A 254 25.54 -15.46 -0.43
CA ASP A 254 24.94 -16.60 0.27
C ASP A 254 24.31 -16.24 1.61
N MET A 255 24.10 -14.95 1.89
CA MET A 255 23.62 -14.46 3.19
C MET A 255 22.35 -15.18 3.63
N GLU A 256 21.49 -15.57 2.68
CA GLU A 256 20.23 -16.20 3.02
C GLU A 256 20.37 -17.57 3.68
N SER A 257 21.40 -18.32 3.31
CA SER A 257 21.73 -19.63 3.88
C SER A 257 22.32 -19.55 5.29
N TRP A 258 22.74 -18.36 5.76
CA TRP A 258 23.47 -18.26 7.02
C TRP A 258 22.55 -18.52 8.21
N ASP A 259 23.02 -19.32 9.16
CA ASP A 259 22.42 -19.40 10.48
C ASP A 259 22.74 -18.13 11.31
N GLU A 260 22.14 -18.03 12.48
CA GLU A 260 22.31 -16.86 13.35
C GLU A 260 23.78 -16.67 13.77
N LYS A 261 24.47 -17.75 14.15
CA LYS A 261 25.86 -17.72 14.60
C LYS A 261 26.81 -17.25 13.50
N LYS A 262 26.63 -17.74 12.27
CA LYS A 262 27.39 -17.33 11.10
C LYS A 262 27.12 -15.86 10.75
N SER A 263 25.86 -15.43 10.84
CA SER A 263 25.48 -14.02 10.62
C SER A 263 26.17 -13.09 11.63
N ILE A 264 26.14 -13.44 12.93
CA ILE A 264 26.86 -12.73 13.99
C ILE A 264 28.37 -12.64 13.68
N GLY A 265 29.00 -13.77 13.35
CA GLY A 265 30.43 -13.82 13.06
C GLY A 265 30.82 -12.94 11.87
N LYS A 266 29.97 -12.91 10.83
CA LYS A 266 30.19 -12.10 9.63
C LYS A 266 30.01 -10.61 9.87
N LEU A 267 29.03 -10.20 10.68
CA LEU A 267 28.91 -8.80 11.08
C LEU A 267 30.13 -8.34 11.88
N LYS A 268 30.61 -9.17 12.82
CA LYS A 268 31.85 -8.87 13.57
C LYS A 268 33.05 -8.66 12.66
N GLU A 269 33.27 -9.58 11.72
CA GLU A 269 34.36 -9.49 10.73
C GLU A 269 34.28 -8.18 9.93
N LEU A 270 33.08 -7.77 9.49
CA LEU A 270 32.89 -6.54 8.73
C LEU A 270 33.14 -5.25 9.51
N LEU A 271 32.87 -5.29 10.82
CA LEU A 271 32.96 -4.13 11.71
C LEU A 271 34.31 -4.04 12.43
N GLN A 272 35.07 -5.14 12.54
CA GLN A 272 36.24 -5.25 13.42
C GLN A 272 37.24 -4.10 13.26
N ASP A 273 37.53 -3.68 12.03
CA ASP A 273 38.54 -2.65 11.74
C ASP A 273 37.92 -1.32 11.27
N LYS A 274 36.64 -1.07 11.58
CA LYS A 274 35.91 0.12 11.14
C LYS A 274 35.34 0.93 12.29
N ARG A 275 35.33 2.25 12.14
CA ARG A 275 34.55 3.16 12.97
C ARG A 275 33.10 3.14 12.48
N TYR A 276 32.21 2.46 13.22
CA TYR A 276 30.81 2.27 12.82
C TYR A 276 29.83 3.13 13.62
N LEU A 277 28.74 3.55 12.97
CA LEU A 277 27.60 4.22 13.61
C LEU A 277 26.30 3.45 13.33
N VAL A 278 25.64 2.95 14.37
CA VAL A 278 24.43 2.13 14.19
C VAL A 278 23.27 2.65 15.03
N ILE A 279 22.11 2.87 14.40
CA ILE A 279 20.85 3.08 15.11
C ILE A 279 20.10 1.75 15.25
N ILE A 280 19.66 1.44 16.47
CA ILE A 280 18.76 0.34 16.80
C ILE A 280 17.50 0.93 17.44
N ASP A 281 16.45 1.04 16.64
CA ASP A 281 15.22 1.74 16.97
C ASP A 281 14.19 0.82 17.67
N ASP A 282 13.47 1.38 18.64
CA ASP A 282 12.36 0.80 19.43
C ASP A 282 12.65 -0.55 20.10
N ILE A 283 13.68 -0.63 20.94
CA ILE A 283 14.00 -1.87 21.67
C ILE A 283 12.97 -2.15 22.77
N TRP A 284 12.31 -3.31 22.71
CA TRP A 284 11.24 -3.72 23.62
C TRP A 284 11.66 -4.55 24.83
N SER A 285 12.85 -5.17 24.81
CA SER A 285 13.28 -6.02 25.92
C SER A 285 14.80 -6.09 26.07
N ILE A 286 15.25 -6.36 27.30
CA ILE A 286 16.66 -6.55 27.65
C ILE A 286 17.25 -7.75 26.90
N SER A 287 16.48 -8.83 26.74
CA SER A 287 16.90 -10.02 26.00
C SER A 287 17.14 -9.72 24.51
N ALA A 288 16.26 -8.94 23.88
CA ALA A 288 16.42 -8.48 22.50
C ALA A 288 17.73 -7.69 22.32
N TRP A 289 17.98 -6.72 23.20
CA TRP A 289 19.21 -5.95 23.18
C TRP A 289 20.44 -6.84 23.32
N ARG A 290 20.46 -7.74 24.31
CA ARG A 290 21.61 -8.65 24.52
C ARG A 290 21.90 -9.52 23.30
N ALA A 291 20.86 -10.03 22.65
CA ALA A 291 21.00 -10.85 21.45
C ALA A 291 21.58 -10.05 20.27
N ILE A 292 21.16 -8.80 20.10
CA ILE A 292 21.67 -7.92 19.02
C ILE A 292 23.08 -7.42 19.35
N ASN A 293 23.31 -6.93 20.58
CA ASN A 293 24.56 -6.34 21.02
C ASN A 293 25.75 -7.30 20.90
N CYS A 294 25.51 -8.61 21.04
CA CYS A 294 26.55 -9.62 20.92
C CYS A 294 27.23 -9.67 19.54
N ALA A 295 26.62 -9.06 18.51
CA ALA A 295 27.15 -9.00 17.14
C ALA A 295 28.08 -7.81 16.88
N PHE A 296 28.16 -6.84 17.78
CA PHE A 296 29.03 -5.67 17.62
C PHE A 296 30.39 -5.88 18.30
N PRO A 297 31.51 -5.74 17.59
CA PRO A 297 32.83 -5.87 18.20
C PRO A 297 33.18 -4.63 19.01
N GLU A 298 33.88 -4.84 20.13
CA GLU A 298 34.67 -3.78 20.76
C GLU A 298 35.96 -3.63 19.98
N ASN A 299 35.97 -2.65 19.08
CA ASN A 299 37.17 -2.20 18.42
C ASN A 299 37.51 -0.82 18.97
N ASN A 300 38.79 -0.57 19.23
CA ASN A 300 39.26 0.72 19.73
C ASN A 300 39.25 1.77 18.62
N SER A 301 38.11 1.91 17.93
CA SER A 301 37.89 2.72 16.73
C SER A 301 36.85 3.81 16.95
N SER A 302 36.53 4.14 18.21
CA SER A 302 35.53 5.17 18.57
C SER A 302 34.16 4.97 17.91
N SER A 303 33.72 3.72 17.82
CA SER A 303 32.41 3.35 17.25
C SER A 303 31.25 3.83 18.13
N ARG A 304 30.06 3.98 17.55
CA ARG A 304 28.88 4.53 18.22
C ARG A 304 27.62 3.72 17.93
N ILE A 305 26.79 3.55 18.95
CA ILE A 305 25.46 2.96 18.82
C ILE A 305 24.44 3.94 19.41
N ILE A 306 23.35 4.19 18.70
CA ILE A 306 22.20 4.94 19.20
C ILE A 306 21.05 3.95 19.34
N THR A 307 20.45 3.86 20.52
CA THR A 307 19.27 3.04 20.76
C THR A 307 18.08 3.91 21.13
N THR A 308 16.88 3.56 20.69
CA THR A 308 15.65 4.18 21.22
C THR A 308 14.79 3.13 21.93
N THR A 309 14.09 3.53 23.00
CA THR A 309 13.17 2.64 23.70
C THR A 309 12.11 3.41 24.47
N ARG A 310 11.00 2.75 24.79
CA ARG A 310 9.95 3.27 25.68
C ARG A 310 10.19 2.89 27.15
N ILE A 311 11.16 2.01 27.42
CA ILE A 311 11.31 1.33 28.69
C ILE A 311 12.64 1.72 29.33
N LEU A 312 12.60 2.43 30.46
CA LEU A 312 13.79 2.91 31.17
C LEU A 312 14.74 1.77 31.58
N GLU A 313 14.21 0.62 31.99
CA GLU A 313 15.03 -0.55 32.32
C GLU A 313 15.80 -1.10 31.12
N VAL A 314 15.20 -1.06 29.92
CA VAL A 314 15.87 -1.46 28.67
C VAL A 314 16.99 -0.45 28.35
N ALA A 315 16.72 0.85 28.47
CA ALA A 315 17.72 1.90 28.25
C ALA A 315 18.94 1.74 29.17
N ARG A 316 18.70 1.45 30.46
CA ARG A 316 19.77 1.14 31.44
C ARG A 316 20.56 -0.10 31.07
N SER A 317 19.93 -1.11 30.47
CA SER A 317 20.65 -2.28 29.97
C SER A 317 21.43 -2.01 28.67
N CYS A 318 21.03 -1.01 27.88
CA CYS A 318 21.74 -0.57 26.69
C CYS A 318 23.04 0.18 27.01
N CYS A 319 23.05 0.90 28.13
CA CYS A 319 24.15 1.75 28.58
C CYS A 319 24.78 1.23 29.89
N PRO A 320 25.48 0.08 29.90
CA PRO A 320 26.10 -0.45 31.11
C PRO A 320 27.40 0.28 31.50
N ASP A 321 28.06 0.97 30.56
CA ASP A 321 29.38 1.57 30.78
C ASP A 321 29.28 3.01 31.29
N ARG A 322 30.32 3.49 31.97
CA ARG A 322 30.37 4.87 32.48
C ARG A 322 30.43 5.93 31.40
N ASP A 323 30.95 5.55 30.23
CA ASP A 323 31.12 6.42 29.07
C ASP A 323 29.87 6.42 28.16
N ASP A 324 28.81 5.69 28.55
CA ASP A 324 27.52 5.68 27.85
C ASP A 324 26.59 6.77 28.39
N GLN A 325 25.59 7.16 27.59
CA GLN A 325 24.63 8.20 27.97
C GLN A 325 23.19 7.73 27.78
N ILE A 326 22.36 7.97 28.79
CA ILE A 326 20.91 7.84 28.70
C ILE A 326 20.31 9.24 28.59
N TYR A 327 19.53 9.47 27.55
CA TYR A 327 18.78 10.72 27.35
C TYR A 327 17.29 10.45 27.58
N GLU A 328 16.77 10.94 28.71
CA GLU A 328 15.35 10.89 29.02
C GLU A 328 14.62 12.03 28.31
N MET A 329 13.89 11.70 27.23
CA MET A 329 13.21 12.68 26.41
C MET A 329 11.97 13.23 27.12
N THR A 330 11.88 14.55 27.22
CA THR A 330 10.73 15.25 27.82
C THR A 330 9.73 15.71 26.75
N PRO A 331 8.46 15.94 27.12
CA PRO A 331 7.50 16.62 26.24
C PRO A 331 8.00 17.98 25.75
N LEU A 332 7.43 18.46 24.64
CA LEU A 332 7.70 19.79 24.11
C LEU A 332 7.27 20.88 25.10
N SER A 333 8.08 21.93 25.21
CA SER A 333 7.67 23.17 25.88
C SER A 333 6.43 23.78 25.24
N ASP A 334 5.69 24.60 25.97
CA ASP A 334 4.50 25.32 25.45
C ASP A 334 4.80 26.06 24.14
N LEU A 335 5.93 26.78 24.07
CA LEU A 335 6.35 27.52 22.87
C LEU A 335 6.51 26.62 21.63
N HIS A 336 7.22 25.50 21.77
CA HIS A 336 7.40 24.54 20.68
C HIS A 336 6.09 23.81 20.34
N SER A 337 5.25 23.53 21.34
CA SER A 337 3.92 22.93 21.13
C SER A 337 3.02 23.84 20.31
N GLU A 338 2.98 25.14 20.63
CA GLU A 338 2.26 26.16 19.88
C GLU A 338 2.77 26.27 18.45
N ARG A 339 4.10 26.33 18.26
CA ARG A 339 4.71 26.38 16.92
C ARG A 339 4.29 25.17 16.07
N LEU A 340 4.42 23.95 16.61
CA LEU A 340 4.04 22.73 15.90
C LEU A 340 2.55 22.74 15.51
N PHE A 341 1.69 23.13 16.46
CA PHE A 341 0.25 23.15 16.29
C PHE A 341 -0.21 24.18 15.26
N PHE A 342 0.27 25.42 15.37
CA PHE A 342 -0.16 26.51 14.49
C PHE A 342 0.44 26.40 13.10
N ASN A 343 1.71 25.99 12.96
CA ASN A 343 2.30 25.75 11.64
C ASN A 343 1.48 24.73 10.84
N ARG A 344 0.96 23.70 11.52
CA ARG A 344 0.12 22.68 10.88
C ARG A 344 -1.26 23.22 10.44
N ILE A 345 -1.88 24.10 11.24
CA ILE A 345 -3.26 24.57 10.99
C ILE A 345 -3.29 25.80 10.08
N PHE A 346 -2.30 26.69 10.17
CA PHE A 346 -2.30 27.99 9.50
C PHE A 346 -1.18 28.12 8.45
N GLY A 347 -0.14 27.29 8.52
CA GLY A 347 1.10 27.49 7.76
C GLY A 347 2.09 28.37 8.52
N SER A 348 3.33 28.48 8.04
CA SER A 348 4.43 29.19 8.72
C SER A 348 4.24 30.70 8.86
N ASP A 349 3.45 31.31 7.97
CA ASP A 349 3.34 32.78 7.85
C ASP A 349 2.02 33.36 8.38
N GLU A 350 1.06 32.51 8.78
CA GLU A 350 -0.24 32.94 9.28
C GLU A 350 -0.32 32.88 10.81
N ARG A 351 -0.80 33.97 11.45
CA ARG A 351 -1.05 34.00 12.89
C ARG A 351 -2.40 33.36 13.23
N CYS A 352 -2.46 32.74 14.41
CA CYS A 352 -3.72 32.24 14.98
C CYS A 352 -4.70 33.41 15.21
N PRO A 353 -5.95 33.33 14.73
CA PRO A 353 -6.97 34.35 15.03
C PRO A 353 -7.23 34.48 16.53
N ASP A 354 -7.35 35.71 17.04
CA ASP A 354 -7.49 35.99 18.48
C ASP A 354 -8.61 35.19 19.17
N MET A 355 -9.75 35.00 18.48
CA MET A 355 -10.89 34.24 18.98
C MET A 355 -10.59 32.75 19.24
N LEU A 356 -9.54 32.21 18.62
CA LEU A 356 -9.13 30.81 18.73
C LEU A 356 -7.99 30.60 19.74
N VAL A 357 -7.32 31.66 20.20
CA VAL A 357 -6.13 31.56 21.08
C VAL A 357 -6.45 30.83 22.39
N GLU A 358 -7.52 31.24 23.08
CA GLU A 358 -7.93 30.66 24.37
C GLU A 358 -8.24 29.15 24.27
N VAL A 359 -9.03 28.77 23.26
CA VAL A 359 -9.40 27.37 23.02
C VAL A 359 -8.19 26.54 22.57
N SER A 360 -7.31 27.12 21.73
CA SER A 360 -6.06 26.49 21.30
C SER A 360 -5.15 26.17 22.49
N ASN A 361 -4.95 27.13 23.40
CA ASN A 361 -4.12 26.95 24.58
C ASN A 361 -4.66 25.85 25.50
N THR A 362 -5.98 25.74 25.61
CA THR A 362 -6.61 24.66 26.39
C THR A 362 -6.43 23.30 25.71
N ILE A 363 -6.57 23.23 24.38
CA ILE A 363 -6.32 22.01 23.60
C ILE A 363 -4.86 21.57 23.73
N LEU A 364 -3.91 22.49 23.61
CA LEU A 364 -2.48 22.21 23.76
C LEU A 364 -2.12 21.66 25.14
N LYS A 365 -2.70 22.23 26.21
CA LYS A 365 -2.55 21.70 27.57
C LYS A 365 -3.05 20.26 27.69
N LYS A 366 -4.19 19.95 27.05
CA LYS A 366 -4.72 18.58 27.00
C LYS A 366 -3.81 17.62 26.22
N CYS A 367 -3.12 18.09 25.18
CA CYS A 367 -2.13 17.31 24.44
C CYS A 367 -0.83 17.04 25.23
N GLY A 368 -0.58 17.76 26.33
CA GLY A 368 0.53 17.49 27.25
C GLY A 368 1.93 17.57 26.63
N GLY A 369 2.10 18.41 25.60
CA GLY A 369 3.39 18.57 24.90
C GLY A 369 3.83 17.37 24.06
N LEU A 370 2.95 16.38 23.81
CA LEU A 370 3.27 15.20 23.00
C LEU A 370 3.13 15.53 21.50
N PRO A 371 4.22 15.47 20.69
CA PRO A 371 4.17 15.80 19.27
C PRO A 371 3.10 15.04 18.49
N LEU A 372 2.95 13.73 18.72
CA LEU A 372 1.94 12.94 18.02
C LEU A 372 0.50 13.38 18.34
N ALA A 373 0.20 13.71 19.60
CA ALA A 373 -1.11 14.22 20.00
C ALA A 373 -1.39 15.58 19.35
N ILE A 374 -0.39 16.47 19.36
CA ILE A 374 -0.47 17.80 18.76
C ILE A 374 -0.71 17.69 17.25
N ILE A 375 0.07 16.87 16.54
CA ILE A 375 -0.04 16.65 15.09
C ILE A 375 -1.40 16.05 14.73
N SER A 376 -1.90 15.08 15.52
CA SER A 376 -3.21 14.47 15.29
C SER A 376 -4.35 15.50 15.42
N ILE A 377 -4.39 16.27 16.51
CA ILE A 377 -5.46 17.26 16.74
C ILE A 377 -5.34 18.44 15.78
N SER A 378 -4.14 18.90 15.46
CA SER A 378 -3.96 19.95 14.45
C SER A 378 -4.34 19.48 13.05
N GLY A 379 -4.05 18.23 12.67
CA GLY A 379 -4.53 17.63 11.42
C GLY A 379 -6.07 17.54 11.34
N LEU A 380 -6.73 17.23 12.46
CA LEU A 380 -8.18 17.27 12.58
C LEU A 380 -8.73 18.71 12.40
N LEU A 381 -8.16 19.68 13.13
CA LEU A 381 -8.61 21.07 13.12
C LEU A 381 -8.28 21.82 11.83
N ALA A 382 -7.22 21.43 11.12
CA ALA A 382 -6.85 22.03 9.83
C ALA A 382 -7.98 21.95 8.81
N ASN A 383 -8.82 20.92 8.88
CA ASN A 383 -9.95 20.70 7.99
C ASN A 383 -11.29 21.24 8.52
N ARG A 384 -11.28 21.91 9.69
CA ARG A 384 -12.49 22.46 10.31
C ARG A 384 -12.65 23.95 9.98
N PRO A 385 -13.89 24.46 9.91
CA PRO A 385 -14.11 25.90 9.85
C PRO A 385 -13.40 26.60 11.01
N ARG A 386 -12.75 27.73 10.73
CA ARG A 386 -12.04 28.55 11.71
C ARG A 386 -13.04 29.36 12.56
N VAL A 387 -13.91 28.67 13.31
CA VAL A 387 -14.94 29.23 14.20
C VAL A 387 -14.82 28.66 15.61
N LYS A 388 -15.04 29.48 16.64
CA LYS A 388 -14.78 29.11 18.05
C LYS A 388 -15.61 27.90 18.48
N GLU A 389 -16.86 27.80 18.03
CA GLU A 389 -17.80 26.75 18.42
C GLU A 389 -17.34 25.36 17.99
N GLU A 390 -16.75 25.23 16.79
CA GLU A 390 -16.23 23.95 16.28
C GLU A 390 -15.01 23.47 17.07
N TRP A 391 -14.11 24.40 17.43
CA TRP A 391 -12.93 24.10 18.22
C TRP A 391 -13.28 23.76 19.67
N GLU A 392 -14.30 24.42 20.22
CA GLU A 392 -14.86 24.11 21.53
C GLU A 392 -15.49 22.72 21.59
N LYS A 393 -16.06 22.20 20.49
CA LYS A 393 -16.51 20.79 20.42
C LYS A 393 -15.31 19.85 20.55
N VAL A 394 -14.26 20.06 19.77
CA VAL A 394 -13.03 19.24 19.85
C VAL A 394 -12.43 19.29 21.26
N LYS A 395 -12.34 20.48 21.87
CA LYS A 395 -11.87 20.67 23.25
C LYS A 395 -12.64 19.81 24.26
N ARG A 396 -13.97 19.69 24.12
CA ARG A 396 -14.82 18.88 24.99
C ARG A 396 -14.65 17.38 24.75
N SER A 397 -14.36 16.98 23.51
CA SER A 397 -14.16 15.57 23.13
C SER A 397 -12.79 15.03 23.54
N ILE A 398 -11.76 15.87 23.63
CA ILE A 398 -10.49 15.48 24.25
C ILE A 398 -10.78 15.25 25.73
N GLY A 399 -10.49 14.06 26.25
CA GLY A 399 -10.75 13.66 27.64
C GLY A 399 -10.04 14.51 28.70
N SER A 400 -9.81 13.94 29.89
CA SER A 400 -8.99 14.62 30.90
C SER A 400 -7.56 14.86 30.39
N ASP A 401 -6.91 15.89 30.91
CA ASP A 401 -5.56 16.28 30.49
C ASP A 401 -4.58 15.10 30.56
N LEU A 402 -3.74 14.94 29.52
CA LEU A 402 -2.59 14.02 29.57
C LEU A 402 -1.54 14.44 30.63
N ASN A 403 -1.67 15.66 31.17
CA ASN A 403 -0.79 16.18 32.20
C ASN A 403 -0.83 15.27 33.44
N GLY A 404 0.30 14.65 33.73
CA GLY A 404 0.52 13.84 34.94
C GLY A 404 0.52 12.32 34.72
N ASN A 405 -0.13 11.81 33.67
CA ASN A 405 -0.13 10.38 33.34
C ASN A 405 -0.10 10.19 31.82
N GLN A 406 1.11 10.09 31.24
CA GLN A 406 1.37 9.67 29.87
C GLN A 406 0.85 8.23 29.68
N SER A 407 -0.47 8.10 29.56
CA SER A 407 -1.18 6.83 29.54
C SER A 407 -1.52 6.45 28.11
N LEU A 408 -1.40 5.16 27.82
CA LEU A 408 -1.74 4.58 26.53
C LEU A 408 -3.20 4.88 26.16
N GLU A 409 -4.10 4.80 27.14
CA GLU A 409 -5.54 5.04 26.96
C GLU A 409 -5.84 6.51 26.65
N GLY A 410 -5.18 7.45 27.32
CA GLY A 410 -5.31 8.88 27.01
C GLY A 410 -4.88 9.21 25.58
N MET A 411 -3.76 8.62 25.12
CA MET A 411 -3.30 8.78 23.74
C MET A 411 -4.29 8.15 22.74
N LYS A 412 -4.78 6.93 22.99
CA LYS A 412 -5.80 6.29 22.14
C LYS A 412 -7.06 7.14 22.01
N ASN A 413 -7.53 7.74 23.11
CA ASN A 413 -8.68 8.63 23.10
C ASN A 413 -8.46 9.85 22.20
N ILE A 414 -7.30 10.50 22.28
CA ILE A 414 -6.95 11.63 21.40
C ILE A 414 -6.89 11.21 19.93
N LEU A 415 -6.19 10.12 19.61
CA LEU A 415 -6.07 9.62 18.25
C LEU A 415 -7.44 9.18 17.68
N SER A 416 -8.33 8.68 18.54
CA SER A 416 -9.68 8.25 18.15
C SER A 416 -10.54 9.40 17.64
N LEU A 417 -10.28 10.65 18.05
CA LEU A 417 -11.01 11.81 17.54
C LEU A 417 -10.79 11.99 16.03
N SER A 418 -9.54 11.87 15.59
CA SER A 418 -9.18 11.94 14.17
C SER A 418 -9.75 10.76 13.38
N TYR A 419 -9.84 9.57 13.97
CA TYR A 419 -10.56 8.43 13.37
C TYR A 419 -12.06 8.71 13.24
N ASN A 420 -12.71 9.18 14.31
CA ASN A 420 -14.15 9.37 14.38
C ASN A 420 -14.65 10.43 13.39
N ASP A 421 -13.83 11.46 13.13
CA ASP A 421 -14.06 12.51 12.13
C ASP A 421 -14.08 12.01 10.68
N LEU A 422 -13.51 10.84 10.40
CA LEU A 422 -13.42 10.34 9.04
C LEU A 422 -14.79 9.95 8.45
N PRO A 423 -15.02 10.24 7.16
CA PRO A 423 -16.13 9.65 6.42
C PRO A 423 -15.98 8.12 6.34
N PRO A 424 -17.09 7.37 6.18
CA PRO A 424 -17.09 5.89 6.23
C PRO A 424 -16.10 5.21 5.26
N ASN A 425 -15.91 5.79 4.07
CA ASN A 425 -14.99 5.24 3.07
C ASN A 425 -13.52 5.37 3.53
N LEU A 426 -13.14 6.50 4.14
CA LEU A 426 -11.79 6.69 4.69
C LEU A 426 -11.54 5.83 5.92
N LYS A 427 -12.54 5.65 6.80
CA LYS A 427 -12.46 4.67 7.89
C LYS A 427 -12.13 3.29 7.34
N THR A 428 -12.82 2.87 6.28
CA THR A 428 -12.61 1.55 5.66
C THR A 428 -11.17 1.37 5.15
N VAL A 429 -10.64 2.34 4.39
CA VAL A 429 -9.27 2.22 3.85
C VAL A 429 -8.18 2.40 4.91
N LEU A 430 -8.45 3.18 5.98
CA LEU A 430 -7.57 3.30 7.13
C LEU A 430 -7.54 1.99 7.94
N LEU A 431 -8.70 1.39 8.22
CA LEU A 431 -8.80 0.09 8.89
C LEU A 431 -8.05 -1.00 8.11
N HIS A 432 -8.04 -0.93 6.77
CA HIS A 432 -7.29 -1.87 5.94
C HIS A 432 -5.77 -1.83 6.19
N LEU A 433 -5.22 -0.76 6.75
CA LEU A 433 -3.80 -0.68 7.09
C LEU A 433 -3.42 -1.58 8.26
N SER A 434 -4.37 -2.14 9.02
CA SER A 434 -4.09 -3.16 10.04
C SER A 434 -3.49 -4.44 9.45
N ASN A 435 -3.55 -4.64 8.14
CA ASN A 435 -2.92 -5.77 7.47
C ASN A 435 -1.38 -5.77 7.62
N PHE A 436 -0.77 -4.63 7.88
CA PHE A 436 0.69 -4.48 7.90
C PHE A 436 1.22 -4.42 9.33
N PRO A 437 2.41 -5.00 9.61
CA PRO A 437 3.04 -4.90 10.91
C PRO A 437 3.56 -3.49 11.20
N GLU A 438 4.00 -3.27 12.43
CA GLU A 438 4.71 -2.06 12.88
C GLU A 438 5.90 -1.74 11.94
N ASP A 439 6.19 -0.45 11.78
CA ASP A 439 7.24 0.12 10.89
C ASP A 439 7.21 -0.24 9.40
N TYR A 440 6.24 -1.04 8.96
CA TYR A 440 6.22 -1.52 7.58
C TYR A 440 6.06 -0.37 6.58
N VAL A 441 6.98 -0.30 5.61
CA VAL A 441 6.88 0.65 4.49
C VAL A 441 5.93 0.07 3.45
N ILE A 442 4.76 0.68 3.34
CA ILE A 442 3.68 0.23 2.47
C ILE A 442 3.73 0.96 1.14
N ASP A 443 3.96 0.22 0.06
CA ASP A 443 3.93 0.75 -1.31
C ASP A 443 2.52 1.23 -1.67
N ARG A 444 2.40 2.47 -2.17
CA ARG A 444 1.11 3.09 -2.48
C ARG A 444 0.33 2.30 -3.53
N GLU A 445 0.98 1.84 -4.59
CA GLU A 445 0.33 1.09 -5.67
C GLU A 445 -0.21 -0.26 -5.18
N ARG A 446 0.49 -0.89 -4.22
CA ARG A 446 -0.02 -2.09 -3.54
C ARG A 446 -1.34 -1.81 -2.83
N LEU A 447 -1.43 -0.75 -2.02
CA LEU A 447 -2.66 -0.36 -1.32
C LEU A 447 -3.80 -0.06 -2.29
N VAL A 448 -3.52 0.75 -3.31
CA VAL A 448 -4.51 1.13 -4.32
C VAL A 448 -5.16 -0.10 -4.94
N ARG A 449 -4.33 -1.07 -5.35
CA ARG A 449 -4.79 -2.29 -6.02
C ARG A 449 -5.56 -3.20 -5.06
N GLN A 450 -5.14 -3.33 -3.81
CA GLN A 450 -5.87 -4.09 -2.79
C GLN A 450 -7.25 -3.46 -2.51
N TRP A 451 -7.34 -2.13 -2.34
CA TRP A 451 -8.62 -1.46 -2.07
C TRP A 451 -9.61 -1.56 -3.24
N ILE A 452 -9.12 -1.54 -4.48
CA ILE A 452 -9.94 -1.79 -5.67
C ILE A 452 -10.44 -3.24 -5.70
N ALA A 453 -9.55 -4.21 -5.45
CA ALA A 453 -9.91 -5.63 -5.43
C ALA A 453 -10.90 -6.00 -4.32
N GLU A 454 -10.78 -5.36 -3.15
CA GLU A 454 -11.73 -5.47 -2.04
C GLU A 454 -13.12 -4.88 -2.37
N GLY A 455 -13.18 -3.95 -3.33
CA GLY A 455 -14.38 -3.21 -3.69
C GLY A 455 -14.68 -2.02 -2.76
N PHE A 456 -13.67 -1.48 -2.08
CA PHE A 456 -13.80 -0.28 -1.24
C PHE A 456 -13.95 1.01 -2.06
N ILE A 457 -13.55 0.95 -3.33
CA ILE A 457 -13.48 2.11 -4.22
C ILE A 457 -14.32 1.85 -5.47
N SER A 458 -15.02 2.89 -5.94
CA SER A 458 -15.75 2.89 -7.19
C SER A 458 -15.51 4.20 -7.96
N GLU A 459 -15.87 4.21 -9.24
CA GLU A 459 -15.80 5.42 -10.06
C GLU A 459 -16.78 6.48 -9.56
N GLU A 460 -16.28 7.72 -9.44
CA GLU A 460 -17.05 8.86 -8.94
C GLU A 460 -16.98 10.04 -9.90
N ARG A 461 -18.14 10.52 -10.38
CA ARG A 461 -18.28 11.79 -11.13
C ARG A 461 -17.29 11.91 -12.32
N GLY A 462 -17.04 10.82 -13.02
CA GLY A 462 -16.10 10.77 -14.16
C GLY A 462 -14.63 10.49 -13.77
N ARG A 463 -14.31 10.39 -12.48
CA ARG A 463 -13.00 9.97 -11.97
C ARG A 463 -12.92 8.45 -11.95
N SER A 464 -11.79 7.91 -12.39
CA SER A 464 -11.46 6.49 -12.33
C SER A 464 -11.23 6.03 -10.89
N CYS A 465 -11.39 4.73 -10.61
CA CYS A 465 -11.10 4.18 -9.28
C CYS A 465 -9.69 4.53 -8.79
N GLN A 466 -8.71 4.56 -9.69
CA GLN A 466 -7.33 4.91 -9.34
C GLN A 466 -7.22 6.34 -8.81
N GLU A 467 -7.84 7.32 -9.48
CA GLU A 467 -7.82 8.73 -9.05
C GLU A 467 -8.58 8.94 -7.73
N VAL A 468 -9.69 8.21 -7.51
CA VAL A 468 -10.43 8.25 -6.25
C VAL A 468 -9.56 7.69 -5.12
N THR A 469 -8.92 6.55 -5.34
CA THR A 469 -8.03 5.93 -4.35
C THR A 469 -6.84 6.81 -4.02
N GLU A 470 -6.20 7.41 -5.03
CA GLU A 470 -5.09 8.35 -4.81
C GLU A 470 -5.54 9.52 -3.93
N SER A 471 -6.73 10.09 -4.16
CA SER A 471 -7.22 11.15 -3.28
C SER A 471 -7.44 10.70 -1.84
N TYR A 472 -7.93 9.47 -1.61
CA TYR A 472 -8.07 8.94 -0.24
C TYR A 472 -6.70 8.74 0.43
N PHE A 473 -5.72 8.23 -0.29
CA PHE A 473 -4.35 8.07 0.22
C PHE A 473 -3.76 9.42 0.69
N TYR A 474 -3.86 10.46 -0.15
CA TYR A 474 -3.39 11.79 0.22
C TYR A 474 -4.26 12.41 1.33
N GLU A 475 -5.55 12.13 1.40
CA GLU A 475 -6.40 12.62 2.49
C GLU A 475 -6.00 12.03 3.86
N LEU A 476 -5.61 10.76 3.91
CA LEU A 476 -5.08 10.14 5.14
C LEU A 476 -3.76 10.80 5.59
N ILE A 477 -2.88 11.14 4.65
CA ILE A 477 -1.65 11.90 4.91
C ILE A 477 -1.99 13.32 5.39
N ASN A 478 -2.96 13.98 4.74
CA ASN A 478 -3.41 15.32 5.09
C ASN A 478 -4.00 15.39 6.50
N LYS A 479 -4.66 14.33 6.95
CA LYS A 479 -5.17 14.20 8.33
C LYS A 479 -4.12 13.70 9.33
N SER A 480 -2.87 13.53 8.89
CA SER A 480 -1.74 13.05 9.70
C SER A 480 -1.97 11.69 10.36
N LEU A 481 -2.80 10.86 9.74
CA LEU A 481 -3.07 9.48 10.19
C LEU A 481 -2.04 8.50 9.63
N VAL A 482 -1.37 8.89 8.56
CA VAL A 482 -0.37 8.11 7.82
C VAL A 482 0.81 9.03 7.49
N GLN A 483 2.02 8.50 7.65
CA GLN A 483 3.27 9.19 7.32
C GLN A 483 3.69 8.86 5.89
N GLN A 484 4.14 9.86 5.14
CA GLN A 484 4.68 9.67 3.79
C GLN A 484 6.09 9.06 3.86
N VAL A 485 6.45 8.27 2.85
CA VAL A 485 7.79 7.69 2.70
C VAL A 485 8.16 7.75 1.22
N ASP A 486 9.39 8.17 0.93
CA ASP A 486 9.96 8.31 -0.42
C ASP A 486 9.13 9.20 -1.36
N ILE A 487 9.52 10.46 -1.51
CA ILE A 487 8.94 11.35 -2.53
C ILE A 487 9.73 11.15 -3.83
N ARG A 488 9.01 10.85 -4.91
CA ARG A 488 9.61 10.72 -6.25
C ARG A 488 9.93 12.09 -6.83
N HIS A 489 10.73 12.12 -7.89
CA HIS A 489 11.09 13.35 -8.62
C HIS A 489 9.87 14.09 -9.21
N ASP A 490 8.74 13.41 -9.41
CA ASP A 490 7.47 14.02 -9.85
C ASP A 490 6.65 14.63 -8.68
N GLY A 491 7.23 14.69 -7.48
CA GLY A 491 6.58 15.17 -6.26
C GLY A 491 5.56 14.19 -5.67
N LYS A 492 5.36 13.00 -6.27
CA LYS A 492 4.41 12.02 -5.74
C LYS A 492 5.04 11.14 -4.67
N VAL A 493 4.31 10.95 -3.59
CA VAL A 493 4.65 10.01 -2.51
C VAL A 493 4.55 8.58 -3.04
N ARG A 494 5.66 7.82 -2.91
CA ARG A 494 5.76 6.43 -3.38
C ARG A 494 5.17 5.45 -2.37
N ALA A 495 5.39 5.68 -1.09
CA ALA A 495 5.05 4.75 -0.03
C ALA A 495 4.58 5.50 1.22
N CYS A 496 4.07 4.76 2.19
CA CYS A 496 3.68 5.32 3.47
C CYS A 496 4.00 4.38 4.62
N ARG A 497 3.93 4.90 5.85
CA ARG A 497 4.03 4.16 7.10
C ARG A 497 2.93 4.62 8.06
N VAL A 498 2.43 3.74 8.89
CA VAL A 498 1.53 4.09 10.00
C VAL A 498 2.37 4.14 11.27
N HIS A 499 2.26 5.23 12.04
CA HIS A 499 2.92 5.32 13.35
C HIS A 499 2.33 4.27 14.31
N ASP A 500 3.14 3.58 15.10
CA ASP A 500 2.70 2.43 15.93
C ASP A 500 1.50 2.70 16.85
N MET A 501 1.48 3.86 17.53
CA MET A 501 0.34 4.28 18.36
C MET A 501 -0.96 4.41 17.55
N MET A 502 -0.87 4.87 16.29
CA MET A 502 -2.01 4.93 15.37
C MET A 502 -2.36 3.53 14.87
N LEU A 503 -1.37 2.68 14.58
CA LEU A 503 -1.60 1.30 14.17
C LEU A 503 -2.32 0.51 15.26
N GLU A 504 -1.96 0.70 16.53
CA GLU A 504 -2.63 0.06 17.67
C GLU A 504 -4.10 0.50 17.78
N LEU A 505 -4.40 1.79 17.59
CA LEU A 505 -5.77 2.28 17.50
C LEU A 505 -6.53 1.64 16.33
N ILE A 506 -5.91 1.59 15.14
CA ILE A 506 -6.50 1.01 13.94
C ILE A 506 -6.81 -0.49 14.14
N ILE A 507 -5.89 -1.24 14.76
CA ILE A 507 -6.09 -2.65 15.11
C ILE A 507 -7.24 -2.79 16.11
N SER A 508 -7.28 -1.96 17.16
CA SER A 508 -8.38 -1.95 18.14
C SER A 508 -9.73 -1.72 17.46
N LYS A 509 -9.83 -0.70 16.59
CA LYS A 509 -11.05 -0.40 15.84
C LYS A 509 -11.42 -1.50 14.86
N SER A 510 -10.43 -2.13 14.23
CA SER A 510 -10.65 -3.29 13.36
C SER A 510 -11.24 -4.48 14.12
N ILE A 511 -10.79 -4.74 15.36
CA ILE A 511 -11.33 -5.78 16.23
C ILE A 511 -12.75 -5.46 16.67
N GLU A 512 -13.01 -4.23 17.14
CA GLU A 512 -14.35 -3.74 17.50
C GLU A 512 -15.34 -3.91 16.34
N GLU A 513 -14.87 -3.62 15.13
CA GLU A 513 -15.66 -3.74 13.91
C GLU A 513 -15.53 -5.11 13.21
N ASN A 514 -14.92 -6.17 13.77
CA ASN A 514 -14.71 -7.45 13.07
C ASN A 514 -14.24 -7.28 11.59
N PHE A 515 -13.37 -6.32 11.31
CA PHE A 515 -13.06 -5.91 9.94
C PHE A 515 -11.91 -6.73 9.33
N ILE A 516 -10.77 -6.76 10.02
CA ILE A 516 -9.60 -7.60 9.74
C ILE A 516 -9.16 -8.26 11.05
N THR A 517 -8.98 -9.57 10.99
CA THR A 517 -8.33 -10.35 12.04
C THR A 517 -6.83 -10.42 11.75
N VAL A 518 -6.01 -9.90 12.67
CA VAL A 518 -4.55 -9.95 12.56
C VAL A 518 -4.03 -11.06 13.49
N VAL A 519 -3.19 -11.94 12.97
CA VAL A 519 -2.61 -13.05 13.74
C VAL A 519 -1.09 -13.08 13.59
N ASN A 520 -0.41 -13.35 14.70
CA ASN A 520 1.04 -13.39 14.77
C ASN A 520 1.47 -14.58 15.65
N GLY A 521 2.05 -15.63 15.04
CA GLY A 521 2.68 -16.80 15.69
C GLY A 521 2.07 -17.23 17.03
N SER A 522 2.59 -16.64 18.12
CA SER A 522 2.22 -16.97 19.51
C SER A 522 1.04 -16.22 20.15
N GLN A 523 0.37 -15.30 19.46
CA GLN A 523 -0.85 -14.65 19.96
C GLN A 523 -2.08 -15.19 19.23
N THR A 524 -2.83 -16.04 19.92
CA THR A 524 -4.13 -16.58 19.50
C THR A 524 -5.27 -15.84 20.20
N VAL A 525 -5.22 -14.50 20.23
CA VAL A 525 -6.44 -13.73 20.60
C VAL A 525 -7.29 -13.64 19.36
N TRP A 526 -8.08 -14.69 19.13
CA TRP A 526 -9.14 -14.68 18.14
C TRP A 526 -10.22 -13.76 18.70
N GLY A 527 -10.47 -12.62 18.03
CA GLY A 527 -11.62 -11.76 18.35
C GLY A 527 -12.94 -12.55 18.37
N ASN A 528 -14.00 -11.93 18.87
CA ASN A 528 -15.33 -12.52 19.12
C ASN A 528 -15.64 -13.73 18.22
N SER A 529 -15.61 -14.93 18.83
CA SER A 529 -15.76 -16.24 18.18
C SER A 529 -17.12 -16.50 17.52
N GLN A 530 -18.02 -15.51 17.53
CA GLN A 530 -19.39 -15.59 17.02
C GLN A 530 -19.54 -15.14 15.56
N CYS A 531 -18.55 -14.42 14.99
CA CYS A 531 -18.64 -13.90 13.62
C CYS A 531 -17.61 -14.56 12.68
N SER A 532 -17.98 -14.68 11.40
CA SER A 532 -17.09 -15.18 10.34
C SER A 532 -15.92 -14.23 10.11
N ILE A 533 -14.74 -14.79 9.82
CA ILE A 533 -13.55 -14.02 9.47
C ILE A 533 -13.60 -13.71 7.97
N ARG A 534 -13.84 -12.42 7.62
CA ARG A 534 -13.85 -11.96 6.22
C ARG A 534 -12.48 -11.61 5.69
N ARG A 535 -11.56 -11.14 6.55
CA ARG A 535 -10.20 -10.73 6.18
C ARG A 535 -9.21 -11.18 7.24
N LEU A 536 -8.12 -11.78 6.81
CA LEU A 536 -7.10 -12.35 7.67
C LEU A 536 -5.73 -11.83 7.24
N SER A 537 -5.03 -11.20 8.17
CA SER A 537 -3.60 -10.90 8.03
C SER A 537 -2.78 -11.82 8.92
N ILE A 538 -1.82 -12.52 8.33
CA ILE A 538 -0.90 -13.42 9.01
C ILE A 538 0.49 -12.81 8.96
N GLN A 539 0.99 -12.34 10.10
CA GLN A 539 2.29 -11.70 10.17
C GLN A 539 3.45 -12.69 10.24
N ASP A 540 3.24 -13.83 10.92
CA ASP A 540 4.16 -14.97 10.96
C ASP A 540 3.32 -16.25 11.09
N ILE A 541 3.64 -17.28 10.30
CA ILE A 541 3.01 -18.60 10.33
C ILE A 541 4.00 -19.65 10.80
N ASP A 542 3.66 -20.25 11.94
CA ASP A 542 4.32 -21.43 12.48
C ASP A 542 3.39 -22.66 12.44
N GLN A 543 3.91 -23.80 12.89
CA GLN A 543 3.17 -25.06 12.88
C GLN A 543 1.96 -25.04 13.83
N GLU A 544 2.05 -24.31 14.95
CA GLU A 544 0.96 -24.19 15.91
C GLU A 544 -0.19 -23.41 15.31
N LEU A 545 0.08 -22.20 14.81
CA LEU A 545 -0.93 -21.34 14.19
C LEU A 545 -1.58 -22.03 12.98
N ALA A 546 -0.79 -22.67 12.13
CA ALA A 546 -1.31 -23.47 11.03
C ALA A 546 -2.30 -24.55 11.48
N SER A 547 -1.98 -25.27 12.56
CA SER A 547 -2.87 -26.29 13.11
C SER A 547 -4.20 -25.70 13.64
N VAL A 548 -4.16 -24.47 14.16
CA VAL A 548 -5.36 -23.74 14.59
C VAL A 548 -6.17 -23.29 13.38
N LEU A 549 -5.51 -22.71 12.36
CA LEU A 549 -6.14 -22.27 11.11
C LEU A 549 -6.80 -23.44 10.38
N ALA A 550 -6.18 -24.62 10.39
CA ALA A 550 -6.72 -25.82 9.74
C ALA A 550 -8.06 -26.29 10.36
N LYS A 551 -8.26 -26.03 11.66
CA LYS A 551 -9.48 -26.38 12.42
C LYS A 551 -10.56 -25.31 12.38
N LYS A 552 -10.23 -24.11 11.88
CA LYS A 552 -11.17 -22.98 11.81
C LYS A 552 -11.92 -22.98 10.49
N ASP A 553 -13.18 -22.57 10.57
CA ASP A 553 -13.96 -22.29 9.36
C ASP A 553 -13.53 -20.94 8.80
N LEU A 554 -12.97 -20.99 7.59
CA LEU A 554 -12.48 -19.83 6.85
C LEU A 554 -13.14 -19.77 5.45
N SER A 555 -14.28 -20.45 5.26
CA SER A 555 -15.00 -20.51 3.98
C SER A 555 -15.48 -19.13 3.49
N ASN A 556 -15.70 -18.19 4.42
CA ASN A 556 -16.12 -16.82 4.17
C ASN A 556 -14.96 -15.82 3.97
N LEU A 557 -13.71 -16.31 3.86
CA LEU A 557 -12.54 -15.45 3.74
C LEU A 557 -12.48 -14.78 2.36
N ARG A 558 -12.52 -13.44 2.35
CA ARG A 558 -12.41 -12.59 1.16
C ARG A 558 -11.00 -12.02 0.95
N SER A 559 -10.17 -11.99 1.99
CA SER A 559 -8.82 -11.43 1.92
C SER A 559 -7.86 -12.21 2.81
N LEU A 560 -6.73 -12.62 2.23
CA LEU A 560 -5.65 -13.29 2.92
C LEU A 560 -4.33 -12.59 2.57
N VAL A 561 -3.75 -11.91 3.55
CA VAL A 561 -2.44 -11.26 3.43
C VAL A 561 -1.46 -11.95 4.35
N ILE A 562 -0.32 -12.37 3.82
CA ILE A 562 0.75 -12.99 4.61
C ILE A 562 2.00 -12.16 4.41
N THR A 563 2.49 -11.52 5.49
CA THR A 563 3.60 -10.55 5.38
C THR A 563 4.97 -11.17 5.64
N ALA A 564 5.01 -12.30 6.37
CA ALA A 564 6.19 -13.14 6.50
C ALA A 564 5.78 -14.57 6.82
N SER A 565 6.62 -15.52 6.41
CA SER A 565 6.41 -16.93 6.71
C SER A 565 7.75 -17.64 6.82
N ARG A 566 7.89 -18.45 7.87
CA ARG A 566 8.98 -19.43 8.00
C ARG A 566 8.56 -20.83 7.53
N CYS A 567 7.25 -21.10 7.44
CA CYS A 567 6.69 -22.41 7.14
C CYS A 567 5.39 -22.36 6.32
N ILE A 568 5.43 -21.80 5.11
CA ILE A 568 4.22 -21.58 4.30
C ILE A 568 3.51 -22.88 3.90
N LYS A 569 4.26 -23.99 3.82
CA LYS A 569 3.78 -25.37 3.66
C LYS A 569 2.72 -25.82 4.67
N HIS A 570 2.51 -25.07 5.75
CA HIS A 570 1.49 -25.35 6.76
C HIS A 570 0.21 -24.51 6.58
N LEU A 571 0.13 -23.66 5.55
CA LEU A 571 -1.10 -22.95 5.23
C LEU A 571 -2.24 -23.95 4.94
N PRO A 572 -3.49 -23.67 5.36
CA PRO A 572 -4.63 -24.48 4.94
C PRO A 572 -4.79 -24.51 3.42
N SER A 573 -5.31 -25.63 2.91
CA SER A 573 -5.63 -25.82 1.49
C SER A 573 -6.44 -24.66 0.92
N LEU A 574 -6.02 -24.13 -0.24
CA LEU A 574 -6.70 -23.03 -0.92
C LEU A 574 -8.11 -23.39 -1.38
N THR A 575 -8.42 -24.69 -1.51
CA THR A 575 -9.77 -25.18 -1.83
C THR A 575 -10.84 -24.69 -0.84
N LYS A 576 -10.45 -24.29 0.38
CA LYS A 576 -11.37 -23.75 1.39
C LYS A 576 -11.79 -22.29 1.15
N PHE A 577 -11.09 -21.54 0.29
CA PHE A 577 -11.25 -20.08 0.20
C PHE A 577 -12.04 -19.64 -1.05
N GLU A 578 -13.19 -20.24 -1.32
CA GLU A 578 -14.01 -19.98 -2.51
C GLU A 578 -14.45 -18.50 -2.68
N THR A 579 -14.53 -17.74 -1.58
CA THR A 579 -14.95 -16.33 -1.57
C THR A 579 -13.78 -15.34 -1.65
N LEU A 580 -12.54 -15.83 -1.80
CA LEU A 580 -11.33 -15.01 -1.75
C LEU A 580 -11.22 -14.06 -2.94
N ARG A 581 -10.96 -12.78 -2.65
CA ARG A 581 -10.77 -11.68 -3.62
C ARG A 581 -9.34 -11.16 -3.65
N VAL A 582 -8.66 -11.17 -2.50
CA VAL A 582 -7.26 -10.74 -2.34
C VAL A 582 -6.44 -11.87 -1.73
N LEU A 583 -5.37 -12.25 -2.42
CA LEU A 583 -4.36 -13.18 -1.93
C LEU A 583 -2.98 -12.57 -2.13
N ASP A 584 -2.26 -12.32 -1.03
CA ASP A 584 -0.97 -11.66 -1.07
C ASP A 584 0.09 -12.40 -0.24
N PHE A 585 1.10 -12.92 -0.93
CA PHE A 585 2.26 -13.60 -0.35
C PHE A 585 3.53 -12.75 -0.41
N GLN A 586 3.42 -11.42 -0.55
CA GLN A 586 4.58 -10.58 -0.77
C GLN A 586 5.68 -10.83 0.28
N ALA A 587 6.89 -11.15 -0.20
CA ALA A 587 8.07 -11.46 0.59
C ALA A 587 8.00 -12.76 1.44
N CYS A 588 7.01 -13.62 1.22
CA CYS A 588 6.97 -14.96 1.79
C CYS A 588 8.01 -15.87 1.14
N ARG A 589 8.98 -16.31 1.92
CA ARG A 589 10.06 -17.21 1.48
C ARG A 589 9.64 -18.66 1.59
N GLY A 590 10.26 -19.51 0.78
CA GLY A 590 9.99 -20.94 0.75
C GLY A 590 8.61 -21.31 0.17
N LEU A 591 7.98 -20.39 -0.56
CA LEU A 591 6.74 -20.65 -1.29
C LEU A 591 7.03 -21.45 -2.54
N GLU A 592 6.43 -22.63 -2.65
CA GLU A 592 6.55 -23.53 -3.79
C GLU A 592 5.23 -23.61 -4.57
N VAL A 593 5.28 -24.20 -5.76
CA VAL A 593 4.13 -24.25 -6.68
C VAL A 593 2.99 -25.11 -6.11
N TYR A 594 3.32 -26.23 -5.44
CA TYR A 594 2.31 -27.13 -4.84
C TYR A 594 1.59 -26.50 -3.64
N ASP A 595 2.16 -25.46 -3.01
CA ASP A 595 1.45 -24.73 -1.94
C ASP A 595 0.21 -24.02 -2.50
N MET A 596 0.16 -23.83 -3.83
CA MET A 596 -0.96 -23.22 -4.57
C MET A 596 -1.95 -24.25 -5.12
N ASP A 597 -1.89 -25.50 -4.67
CA ASP A 597 -2.87 -26.53 -5.05
C ASP A 597 -4.29 -26.08 -4.69
N GLY A 598 -5.20 -26.16 -5.66
CA GLY A 598 -6.58 -25.72 -5.51
C GLY A 598 -6.82 -24.24 -5.83
N ILE A 599 -5.82 -23.48 -6.30
CA ILE A 599 -5.98 -22.07 -6.70
C ILE A 599 -7.08 -21.87 -7.74
N GLU A 600 -7.33 -22.84 -8.62
CA GLU A 600 -8.40 -22.80 -9.62
C GLU A 600 -9.82 -22.71 -9.01
N ASN A 601 -9.96 -22.97 -7.71
CA ASN A 601 -11.22 -22.82 -7.00
C ASN A 601 -11.49 -21.39 -6.54
N LEU A 602 -10.51 -20.48 -6.61
CA LEU A 602 -10.62 -19.09 -6.17
C LEU A 602 -11.25 -18.20 -7.25
N PHE A 603 -12.46 -18.54 -7.69
CA PHE A 603 -13.12 -17.88 -8.83
C PHE A 603 -13.43 -16.39 -8.64
N GLN A 604 -13.48 -15.90 -7.39
CA GLN A 604 -13.68 -14.49 -7.08
C GLN A 604 -12.36 -13.71 -6.94
N LEU A 605 -11.20 -14.36 -7.14
CA LEU A 605 -9.91 -13.74 -6.91
C LEU A 605 -9.65 -12.63 -7.92
N LYS A 606 -9.38 -11.42 -7.42
CA LYS A 606 -9.10 -10.22 -8.21
C LYS A 606 -7.66 -9.76 -8.10
N TYR A 607 -7.03 -10.01 -6.96
CA TYR A 607 -5.65 -9.63 -6.67
C TYR A 607 -4.85 -10.85 -6.24
N LEU A 608 -3.75 -11.11 -6.95
CA LEU A 608 -2.78 -12.14 -6.61
C LEU A 608 -1.36 -11.57 -6.65
N SER A 609 -0.64 -11.69 -5.53
CA SER A 609 0.76 -11.24 -5.43
C SER A 609 1.66 -12.36 -4.95
N PHE A 610 2.66 -12.67 -5.77
CA PHE A 610 3.84 -13.48 -5.43
C PHE A 610 5.09 -12.60 -5.36
N ARG A 611 4.95 -11.30 -5.17
CA ARG A 611 6.06 -10.37 -5.23
C ARG A 611 7.16 -10.76 -4.22
N ARG A 612 8.42 -10.84 -4.68
CA ARG A 612 9.59 -11.20 -3.86
C ARG A 612 9.45 -12.56 -3.14
N THR A 613 8.79 -13.54 -3.75
CA THR A 613 8.77 -14.94 -3.28
C THR A 613 9.74 -15.80 -4.11
N ASP A 614 10.03 -17.00 -3.60
CA ASP A 614 10.94 -17.97 -4.23
C ASP A 614 10.25 -18.85 -5.29
N ILE A 615 8.99 -18.55 -5.64
CA ILE A 615 8.23 -19.35 -6.60
C ILE A 615 8.91 -19.34 -7.97
N LYS A 616 9.01 -20.52 -8.58
CA LYS A 616 9.76 -20.76 -9.82
C LYS A 616 8.87 -20.84 -11.06
N GLU A 617 7.62 -21.27 -10.87
CA GLU A 617 6.65 -21.44 -11.95
C GLU A 617 5.26 -20.98 -11.49
N LEU A 618 4.42 -20.55 -12.42
CA LEU A 618 3.03 -20.23 -12.08
C LEU A 618 2.19 -21.51 -11.95
N PRO A 619 1.32 -21.61 -10.94
CA PRO A 619 0.42 -22.74 -10.82
C PRO A 619 -0.51 -22.81 -12.05
N SER A 620 -0.67 -24.00 -12.62
CA SER A 620 -1.42 -24.21 -13.86
C SER A 620 -2.88 -23.77 -13.77
N GLY A 621 -3.47 -23.83 -12.57
CA GLY A 621 -4.82 -23.38 -12.27
C GLY A 621 -5.06 -21.88 -12.43
N ILE A 622 -4.03 -21.05 -12.55
CA ILE A 622 -4.16 -19.58 -12.65
C ILE A 622 -5.04 -19.14 -13.83
N VAL A 623 -5.08 -19.94 -14.90
CA VAL A 623 -5.87 -19.65 -16.11
C VAL A 623 -7.39 -19.78 -15.91
N MET A 624 -7.81 -20.33 -14.77
CA MET A 624 -9.22 -20.46 -14.36
C MET A 624 -9.71 -19.24 -13.57
N LEU A 625 -8.81 -18.33 -13.18
CA LEU A 625 -9.11 -17.14 -12.39
C LEU A 625 -9.68 -16.01 -13.27
N HIS A 626 -10.87 -16.21 -13.82
CA HIS A 626 -11.46 -15.30 -14.83
C HIS A 626 -11.75 -13.88 -14.31
N ASP A 627 -11.86 -13.71 -12.99
CA ASP A 627 -12.08 -12.41 -12.34
C ASP A 627 -10.76 -11.74 -11.90
N LEU A 628 -9.61 -12.33 -12.20
CA LEU A 628 -8.31 -11.76 -11.85
C LEU A 628 -8.07 -10.44 -12.60
N GLU A 629 -7.83 -9.38 -11.85
CA GLU A 629 -7.56 -8.03 -12.35
C GLU A 629 -6.07 -7.68 -12.20
N MET A 630 -5.39 -8.23 -11.19
CA MET A 630 -4.01 -7.89 -10.83
C MET A 630 -3.19 -9.14 -10.51
N LEU A 631 -2.04 -9.27 -11.17
CA LEU A 631 -1.04 -10.32 -10.95
C LEU A 631 0.34 -9.68 -10.79
N ASP A 632 0.92 -9.78 -9.58
CA ASP A 632 2.24 -9.22 -9.27
C ASP A 632 3.26 -10.32 -9.03
N LEU A 633 4.24 -10.40 -9.95
CA LEU A 633 5.27 -11.42 -9.97
C LEU A 633 6.66 -10.81 -9.80
N ARG A 634 6.77 -9.51 -9.51
CA ARG A 634 8.05 -8.79 -9.39
C ARG A 634 8.93 -9.42 -8.33
N GLY A 635 10.23 -9.58 -8.60
CA GLY A 635 11.13 -10.20 -7.62
C GLY A 635 11.02 -11.72 -7.53
N THR A 636 10.25 -12.39 -8.40
CA THR A 636 10.23 -13.87 -8.52
C THR A 636 11.23 -14.37 -9.55
N THR A 637 11.42 -15.69 -9.58
CA THR A 637 12.26 -16.40 -10.57
C THR A 637 11.46 -17.01 -11.72
N ILE A 638 10.18 -16.63 -11.88
CA ILE A 638 9.32 -17.10 -12.96
C ILE A 638 9.87 -16.61 -14.31
N LYS A 639 10.08 -17.56 -15.23
CA LYS A 639 10.71 -17.29 -16.53
C LYS A 639 9.74 -16.89 -17.63
N ASP A 640 8.53 -17.42 -17.62
CA ASP A 640 7.52 -17.19 -18.66
C ASP A 640 6.10 -17.26 -18.09
N LEU A 641 5.16 -16.61 -18.79
CA LEU A 641 3.73 -16.75 -18.53
C LEU A 641 3.16 -17.96 -19.29
N PRO A 642 2.17 -18.68 -18.72
CA PRO A 642 1.49 -19.73 -19.46
C PRO A 642 0.78 -19.15 -20.68
N ALA A 643 0.87 -19.79 -21.85
CA ALA A 643 0.27 -19.28 -23.09
C ALA A 643 -1.24 -18.97 -22.97
N ARG A 644 -1.94 -19.71 -22.11
CA ARG A 644 -3.38 -19.51 -21.84
C ARG A 644 -3.68 -18.32 -20.91
N ILE A 645 -2.69 -17.58 -20.41
CA ILE A 645 -2.91 -16.37 -19.58
C ILE A 645 -3.75 -15.31 -20.31
N VAL A 646 -3.68 -15.28 -21.65
CA VAL A 646 -4.46 -14.37 -22.51
C VAL A 646 -5.98 -14.61 -22.43
N GLN A 647 -6.40 -15.68 -21.75
CA GLN A 647 -7.80 -15.98 -21.47
C GLN A 647 -8.37 -15.15 -20.31
N LEU A 648 -7.51 -14.51 -19.51
CA LEU A 648 -7.89 -13.64 -18.40
C LEU A 648 -8.19 -12.23 -18.91
N THR A 649 -9.36 -12.06 -19.53
CA THR A 649 -9.72 -10.81 -20.23
C THR A 649 -10.03 -9.64 -19.29
N LYS A 650 -10.25 -9.89 -17.99
CA LYS A 650 -10.41 -8.85 -16.96
C LYS A 650 -9.10 -8.33 -16.38
N GLN A 651 -7.97 -8.93 -16.75
CA GLN A 651 -6.65 -8.55 -16.27
C GLN A 651 -6.36 -7.09 -16.65
N GLN A 652 -6.01 -6.28 -15.65
CA GLN A 652 -5.62 -4.88 -15.79
C GLN A 652 -4.12 -4.69 -15.62
N HIS A 653 -3.49 -5.46 -14.73
CA HIS A 653 -2.06 -5.36 -14.45
C HIS A 653 -1.41 -6.74 -14.41
N VAL A 654 -0.34 -6.92 -15.19
CA VAL A 654 0.56 -8.07 -15.12
C VAL A 654 1.97 -7.52 -14.92
N LEU A 655 2.49 -7.63 -13.71
CA LEU A 655 3.80 -7.10 -13.35
C LEU A 655 4.79 -8.25 -13.34
N PRO A 656 5.72 -8.30 -14.29
CA PRO A 656 6.55 -9.49 -14.47
C PRO A 656 7.61 -9.64 -13.40
N GLY A 657 8.19 -10.84 -13.35
CA GLY A 657 9.32 -11.18 -12.50
C GLY A 657 10.65 -10.60 -12.96
N ASN A 658 11.74 -11.09 -12.38
CA ASN A 658 13.09 -10.57 -12.67
C ASN A 658 13.61 -11.01 -14.05
N HIS A 659 12.95 -11.98 -14.68
CA HIS A 659 13.28 -12.44 -16.00
C HIS A 659 12.59 -11.64 -17.09
N VAL A 660 13.09 -11.82 -18.30
CA VAL A 660 12.67 -11.07 -19.46
C VAL A 660 11.66 -11.93 -20.20
N TRP A 661 10.43 -11.46 -20.29
CA TRP A 661 9.33 -12.28 -20.77
C TRP A 661 8.98 -12.00 -22.21
N LYS A 662 8.54 -13.04 -22.90
CA LYS A 662 7.93 -12.90 -24.23
C LYS A 662 6.50 -12.41 -24.08
N ILE A 663 6.07 -11.58 -25.03
CA ILE A 663 4.67 -11.19 -25.18
C ILE A 663 3.92 -12.43 -25.67
N PRO A 664 2.87 -12.88 -24.94
CA PRO A 664 2.11 -14.06 -25.34
C PRO A 664 1.28 -13.78 -26.59
N ILE A 665 1.16 -14.78 -27.47
CA ILE A 665 0.26 -14.72 -28.63
C ILE A 665 -1.19 -14.62 -28.13
N GLY A 666 -1.96 -13.69 -28.67
CA GLY A 666 -3.32 -13.39 -28.22
C GLY A 666 -3.40 -12.27 -27.18
N ILE A 667 -2.29 -11.57 -26.88
CA ILE A 667 -2.26 -10.43 -25.93
C ILE A 667 -3.28 -9.37 -26.30
N GLY A 668 -3.56 -9.18 -27.60
CA GLY A 668 -4.54 -8.20 -28.09
C GLY A 668 -5.96 -8.43 -27.59
N ASN A 669 -6.28 -9.63 -27.07
CA ASN A 669 -7.59 -9.93 -26.47
C ASN A 669 -7.73 -9.38 -25.04
N MET A 670 -6.62 -9.05 -24.36
CA MET A 670 -6.59 -8.54 -22.99
C MET A 670 -6.81 -7.03 -22.95
N THR A 671 -7.92 -6.56 -23.54
CA THR A 671 -8.21 -5.13 -23.78
C THR A 671 -8.38 -4.27 -22.52
N ASN A 672 -8.46 -4.89 -21.34
CA ASN A 672 -8.49 -4.19 -20.05
C ASN A 672 -7.10 -3.90 -19.47
N LEU A 673 -6.02 -4.41 -20.09
CA LEU A 673 -4.66 -4.13 -19.63
C LEU A 673 -4.36 -2.64 -19.64
N ARG A 674 -3.81 -2.17 -18.51
CA ARG A 674 -3.41 -0.78 -18.26
C ARG A 674 -1.89 -0.63 -18.21
N GLU A 675 -1.17 -1.69 -17.87
CA GLU A 675 0.27 -1.70 -17.71
C GLU A 675 0.87 -2.97 -18.28
N ILE A 676 1.86 -2.79 -19.15
CA ILE A 676 2.76 -3.82 -19.66
C ILE A 676 4.16 -3.33 -19.37
N SER A 677 4.92 -4.08 -18.57
CA SER A 677 6.28 -3.71 -18.18
C SER A 677 7.24 -4.87 -18.41
N ASP A 678 8.53 -4.59 -18.66
CA ASP A 678 9.66 -5.54 -18.80
C ASP A 678 9.52 -6.71 -19.80
N PHE A 679 8.61 -6.61 -20.78
CA PHE A 679 8.52 -7.58 -21.88
C PHE A 679 9.56 -7.32 -22.97
N ASP A 680 10.09 -8.38 -23.58
CA ASP A 680 11.09 -8.30 -24.66
C ASP A 680 10.45 -8.47 -26.02
N ILE A 681 10.56 -7.41 -26.82
CA ILE A 681 10.01 -7.32 -28.18
C ILE A 681 10.72 -8.29 -29.12
N THR A 682 12.05 -8.39 -29.01
CA THR A 682 12.91 -9.12 -29.96
C THR A 682 12.82 -10.63 -29.84
N THR A 683 12.45 -11.14 -28.66
CA THR A 683 12.26 -12.58 -28.41
C THR A 683 10.82 -13.05 -28.53
N SER A 684 9.88 -12.10 -28.69
CA SER A 684 8.46 -12.35 -28.91
C SER A 684 8.18 -12.74 -30.36
N SER A 685 6.95 -13.17 -30.67
CA SER A 685 6.57 -13.31 -32.08
C SER A 685 6.19 -11.95 -32.67
N VAL A 686 6.53 -11.74 -33.94
CA VAL A 686 6.15 -10.53 -34.69
C VAL A 686 4.64 -10.25 -34.62
N GLY A 687 3.82 -11.31 -34.66
CA GLY A 687 2.37 -11.22 -34.49
C GLY A 687 1.94 -10.70 -33.12
N ALA A 688 2.54 -11.22 -32.03
CA ALA A 688 2.24 -10.76 -30.68
C ALA A 688 2.63 -9.30 -30.45
N VAL A 689 3.75 -8.84 -31.04
CA VAL A 689 4.17 -7.43 -31.00
C VAL A 689 3.17 -6.54 -31.73
N LYS A 690 2.65 -6.98 -32.88
CA LYS A 690 1.60 -6.27 -33.63
C LYS A 690 0.28 -6.18 -32.86
N GLU A 691 -0.05 -7.21 -32.07
CA GLU A 691 -1.26 -7.24 -31.25
C GLU A 691 -1.26 -6.23 -30.10
N LEU A 692 -0.08 -5.73 -29.66
CA LEU A 692 0.00 -4.65 -28.67
C LEU A 692 -0.83 -3.43 -29.08
N GLY A 693 -0.87 -3.10 -30.38
CA GLY A 693 -1.66 -1.99 -30.91
C GLY A 693 -3.18 -2.11 -30.70
N SER A 694 -3.68 -3.26 -30.24
CA SER A 694 -5.09 -3.49 -29.91
C SER A 694 -5.45 -3.11 -28.46
N LEU A 695 -4.46 -2.80 -27.62
CA LEU A 695 -4.63 -2.53 -26.18
C LEU A 695 -5.00 -1.07 -25.91
N ILE A 696 -6.19 -0.65 -26.35
CA ILE A 696 -6.62 0.76 -26.33
C ILE A 696 -6.71 1.40 -24.92
N ASN A 697 -6.73 0.59 -23.85
CA ASN A 697 -6.75 1.08 -22.46
C ASN A 697 -5.37 1.10 -21.79
N LEU A 698 -4.31 0.75 -22.52
CA LEU A 698 -2.95 0.72 -22.00
C LEU A 698 -2.48 2.15 -21.68
N LYS A 699 -2.01 2.35 -20.44
CA LYS A 699 -1.46 3.62 -19.95
C LYS A 699 0.06 3.58 -19.85
N VAL A 700 0.63 2.42 -19.50
CA VAL A 700 2.07 2.25 -19.26
C VAL A 700 2.60 1.12 -20.14
N LEU A 701 3.62 1.43 -20.94
CA LEU A 701 4.31 0.48 -21.81
C LEU A 701 5.82 0.56 -21.59
N HIS A 702 6.37 -0.37 -20.81
CA HIS A 702 7.81 -0.52 -20.63
C HIS A 702 8.27 -1.80 -21.30
N VAL A 703 9.19 -1.69 -22.27
CA VAL A 703 9.62 -2.82 -23.09
C VAL A 703 11.13 -2.86 -23.26
N ARG A 704 11.66 -4.05 -23.53
CA ARG A 704 13.06 -4.30 -23.83
C ARG A 704 13.22 -4.67 -25.30
N PHE A 705 14.19 -4.09 -25.96
CA PHE A 705 14.54 -4.37 -27.35
C PHE A 705 16.01 -4.78 -27.41
N ARG A 706 16.29 -6.10 -27.31
CA ARG A 706 17.65 -6.62 -27.17
C ARG A 706 18.18 -7.13 -28.49
N VAL A 707 19.27 -6.54 -28.97
CA VAL A 707 19.95 -6.98 -30.19
C VAL A 707 21.12 -7.88 -29.83
N LYS A 708 21.18 -9.09 -30.41
CA LYS A 708 22.36 -9.97 -30.32
C LYS A 708 23.01 -10.03 -31.70
N GLY A 709 24.19 -9.41 -31.87
CA GLY A 709 24.96 -9.44 -33.11
C GLY A 709 24.47 -8.43 -34.16
N ALA A 710 24.73 -8.71 -35.44
CA ALA A 710 24.33 -7.84 -36.55
C ALA A 710 22.80 -7.80 -36.72
N GLU A 711 22.27 -6.67 -37.18
CA GLU A 711 20.83 -6.46 -37.38
C GLU A 711 20.25 -7.45 -38.40
N SER A 712 19.44 -8.40 -37.92
CA SER A 712 18.76 -9.38 -38.78
C SER A 712 17.49 -8.79 -39.41
N GLN A 713 17.02 -9.38 -40.51
CA GLN A 713 15.74 -9.01 -41.13
C GLN A 713 14.56 -9.17 -40.15
N GLU A 714 14.62 -10.19 -39.29
CA GLU A 714 13.62 -10.43 -38.24
C GLU A 714 13.61 -9.28 -37.21
N CYS A 715 14.77 -8.74 -36.84
CA CYS A 715 14.86 -7.59 -35.94
C CYS A 715 14.20 -6.34 -36.54
N LYS A 716 14.35 -6.12 -37.85
CA LYS A 716 13.66 -5.04 -38.58
C LYS A 716 12.15 -5.22 -38.57
N SER A 717 11.66 -6.44 -38.80
CA SER A 717 10.22 -6.73 -38.72
C SER A 717 9.64 -6.51 -37.31
N HIS A 718 10.40 -6.83 -36.25
CA HIS A 718 10.00 -6.51 -34.88
C HIS A 718 9.94 -5.00 -34.62
N ALA A 719 10.92 -4.24 -35.10
CA ALA A 719 10.92 -2.78 -35.00
C ALA A 719 9.72 -2.14 -35.72
N GLU A 720 9.41 -2.60 -36.94
CA GLU A 720 8.25 -2.14 -37.73
C GLU A 720 6.92 -2.43 -37.03
N MET A 721 6.73 -3.66 -36.53
CA MET A 721 5.50 -4.01 -35.83
C MET A 721 5.38 -3.26 -34.50
N PHE A 722 6.48 -3.10 -33.77
CA PHE A 722 6.49 -2.36 -32.51
C PHE A 722 6.16 -0.88 -32.76
N HIS A 723 6.78 -0.24 -33.74
CA HIS A 723 6.47 1.13 -34.14
C HIS A 723 5.00 1.28 -34.56
N SER A 724 4.45 0.35 -35.35
CA SER A 724 3.04 0.37 -35.72
C SER A 724 2.11 0.25 -34.52
N SER A 725 2.43 -0.62 -33.56
CA SER A 725 1.68 -0.76 -32.31
C SER A 725 1.78 0.52 -31.47
N LEU A 726 2.97 1.10 -31.35
CA LEU A 726 3.22 2.33 -30.60
C LEU A 726 2.43 3.52 -31.17
N CYS A 727 2.39 3.68 -32.49
CA CYS A 727 1.58 4.70 -33.18
C CYS A 727 0.09 4.58 -32.85
N LYS A 728 -0.45 3.34 -32.89
CA LYS A 728 -1.84 3.07 -32.50
C LYS A 728 -2.07 3.43 -31.04
N LEU A 729 -1.22 2.94 -30.14
CA LEU A 729 -1.35 3.19 -28.69
C LEU A 729 -1.25 4.68 -28.34
N GLY A 730 -0.38 5.43 -29.01
CA GLY A 730 -0.25 6.88 -28.86
C GLY A 730 -1.53 7.65 -29.23
N SER A 731 -2.41 7.06 -30.04
CA SER A 731 -3.73 7.62 -30.37
C SER A 731 -4.78 7.42 -29.27
N TYR A 732 -4.45 6.67 -28.21
CA TYR A 732 -5.36 6.31 -27.12
C TYR A 732 -4.84 6.83 -25.77
N LYS A 733 -4.93 6.03 -24.69
CA LYS A 733 -4.70 6.45 -23.31
C LYS A 733 -3.24 6.28 -22.83
N LEU A 734 -2.28 6.14 -23.76
CA LEU A 734 -0.88 5.87 -23.41
C LEU A 734 -0.24 7.10 -22.75
N GLN A 735 0.24 6.93 -21.52
CA GLN A 735 0.77 8.00 -20.67
C GLN A 735 2.26 7.86 -20.40
N SER A 736 2.79 6.64 -20.33
CA SER A 736 4.21 6.39 -20.06
C SER A 736 4.77 5.34 -21.01
N VAL A 737 5.90 5.66 -21.63
CA VAL A 737 6.68 4.74 -22.45
C VAL A 737 8.11 4.70 -21.96
N HIS A 738 8.63 3.49 -21.77
CA HIS A 738 10.05 3.25 -21.50
C HIS A 738 10.56 2.18 -22.46
N ILE A 739 11.59 2.51 -23.23
CA ILE A 739 12.25 1.59 -24.15
C ILE A 739 13.68 1.33 -23.67
N TYR A 740 13.98 0.09 -23.28
CA TYR A 740 15.34 -0.35 -22.93
C TYR A 740 15.99 -1.05 -24.12
N GLY A 741 17.14 -0.57 -24.59
CA GLY A 741 17.77 -1.08 -25.82
C GLY A 741 17.05 -0.66 -27.11
N GLY A 742 17.66 -0.95 -28.26
CA GLY A 742 17.09 -0.65 -29.57
C GLY A 742 18.06 -0.90 -30.72
N THR A 743 17.59 -0.71 -31.95
CA THR A 743 18.41 -0.69 -33.17
C THR A 743 18.44 0.70 -33.78
N SER A 744 19.44 0.95 -34.62
CA SER A 744 19.49 2.16 -35.45
C SER A 744 18.18 2.35 -36.23
N TYR A 745 17.67 1.26 -36.82
CA TYR A 745 16.42 1.24 -37.56
C TYR A 745 15.18 1.55 -36.70
N LEU A 746 15.08 1.04 -35.47
CA LEU A 746 13.97 1.39 -34.57
C LEU A 746 13.99 2.89 -34.26
N PHE A 747 15.17 3.46 -34.02
CA PHE A 747 15.31 4.88 -33.71
C PHE A 747 14.95 5.77 -34.90
N GLU A 748 15.28 5.36 -36.13
CA GLU A 748 14.79 6.02 -37.35
C GLU A 748 13.26 6.00 -37.44
N LEU A 749 12.62 4.88 -37.13
CA LEU A 749 11.16 4.77 -37.13
C LEU A 749 10.52 5.66 -36.07
N LEU A 750 11.11 5.74 -34.86
CA LEU A 750 10.60 6.60 -33.79
C LEU A 750 10.58 8.10 -34.17
N ASP A 751 11.36 8.54 -35.16
CA ASP A 751 11.27 9.92 -35.69
C ASP A 751 9.91 10.19 -36.37
N PHE A 752 9.19 9.14 -36.76
CA PHE A 752 7.92 9.22 -37.50
C PHE A 752 6.70 8.78 -36.68
N TRP A 753 6.75 8.87 -35.35
CA TRP A 753 5.60 8.56 -34.49
C TRP A 753 4.42 9.47 -34.82
N SER A 754 3.40 8.91 -35.47
CA SER A 754 2.17 9.61 -35.88
C SER A 754 0.95 8.69 -35.73
N PRO A 755 -0.19 9.20 -35.21
CA PRO A 755 -0.44 10.59 -34.81
C PRO A 755 0.27 10.97 -33.50
N LEU A 756 0.32 12.28 -33.22
CA LEU A 756 1.01 12.85 -32.06
C LEU A 756 0.42 12.28 -30.75
N PRO A 757 1.25 11.69 -29.86
CA PRO A 757 0.75 11.01 -28.66
C PRO A 757 0.32 12.02 -27.59
N SER A 758 -0.92 12.52 -27.71
CA SER A 758 -1.41 13.69 -26.97
C SER A 758 -1.53 13.49 -25.45
N TYR A 759 -1.63 12.24 -25.00
CA TYR A 759 -1.73 11.85 -23.59
C TYR A 759 -0.40 11.44 -22.96
N LEU A 760 0.70 11.45 -23.72
CA LEU A 760 2.01 11.03 -23.24
C LEU A 760 2.53 12.03 -22.20
N GLN A 761 2.76 11.53 -20.99
CA GLN A 761 3.27 12.29 -19.85
C GLN A 761 4.75 11.99 -19.57
N ARG A 762 5.19 10.77 -19.89
CA ARG A 762 6.54 10.29 -19.59
C ARG A 762 7.11 9.50 -20.77
N PHE A 763 8.28 9.88 -21.26
CA PHE A 763 9.04 9.10 -22.23
C PHE A 763 10.46 8.88 -21.74
N GLU A 764 10.91 7.63 -21.71
CA GLU A 764 12.24 7.22 -21.23
C GLU A 764 12.92 6.26 -22.19
N MET A 765 14.23 6.43 -22.34
CA MET A 765 15.09 5.50 -23.05
C MET A 765 16.21 5.00 -22.14
N GLY A 766 16.56 3.72 -22.29
CA GLY A 766 17.71 3.14 -21.60
C GLY A 766 19.02 3.87 -21.96
N THR A 767 19.96 3.89 -21.01
CA THR A 767 21.26 4.57 -21.15
C THR A 767 22.18 4.00 -22.23
N ASP A 768 21.85 2.81 -22.73
CA ASP A 768 22.51 2.13 -23.85
C ASP A 768 21.99 2.55 -25.23
N CYS A 769 20.94 3.37 -25.28
CA CYS A 769 20.31 3.85 -26.51
C CYS A 769 20.73 5.29 -26.79
N CYS A 770 21.10 5.62 -28.03
CA CYS A 770 21.46 6.99 -28.41
C CYS A 770 20.80 7.38 -29.74
N LEU A 771 19.97 8.43 -29.70
CA LEU A 771 19.33 9.01 -30.86
C LEU A 771 20.30 9.95 -31.58
N SER A 772 20.30 9.93 -32.92
CA SER A 772 21.19 10.81 -33.71
C SER A 772 20.75 12.28 -33.74
N LYS A 773 19.48 12.54 -33.42
CA LYS A 773 18.84 13.86 -33.39
C LYS A 773 17.56 13.79 -32.53
N LEU A 774 17.04 14.95 -32.15
CA LEU A 774 15.76 15.05 -31.45
C LEU A 774 14.61 14.54 -32.36
N PRO A 775 13.77 13.58 -31.92
CA PRO A 775 12.65 13.09 -32.71
C PRO A 775 11.63 14.17 -33.06
N LYS A 776 11.14 14.18 -34.31
CA LYS A 776 10.22 15.20 -34.83
C LYS A 776 8.87 15.29 -34.13
N TRP A 777 8.45 14.25 -33.42
CA TRP A 777 7.19 14.27 -32.66
C TRP A 777 7.35 15.04 -31.33
N ILE A 778 8.57 15.22 -30.83
CA ILE A 778 8.84 16.07 -29.66
C ILE A 778 8.71 17.53 -30.12
N THR A 779 7.53 18.08 -29.93
CA THR A 779 7.15 19.42 -30.38
C THR A 779 6.34 20.12 -29.31
N PRO A 780 6.22 21.45 -29.35
CA PRO A 780 5.41 22.22 -28.40
C PRO A 780 3.93 21.79 -28.35
N GLY A 781 3.45 21.04 -29.34
CA GLY A 781 2.10 20.47 -29.36
C GLY A 781 1.87 19.35 -28.33
N LEU A 782 2.92 18.81 -27.70
CA LEU A 782 2.82 17.80 -26.64
C LEU A 782 2.59 18.44 -25.27
N THR A 783 1.39 19.00 -25.06
CA THR A 783 1.06 19.73 -23.84
C THR A 783 1.04 18.89 -22.56
N SER A 784 0.98 17.55 -22.69
CA SER A 784 0.89 16.63 -21.54
C SER A 784 2.25 16.11 -21.07
N LEU A 785 3.32 16.29 -21.84
CA LEU A 785 4.63 15.71 -21.52
C LEU A 785 5.23 16.42 -20.32
N ALA A 786 5.48 15.67 -19.24
CA ALA A 786 5.99 16.19 -17.97
C ALA A 786 7.38 15.66 -17.62
N TYR A 787 7.79 14.53 -18.21
CA TYR A 787 9.10 13.94 -18.00
C TYR A 787 9.63 13.34 -19.30
N LEU A 788 10.87 13.68 -19.63
CA LEU A 788 11.59 13.18 -20.80
C LEU A 788 13.00 12.78 -20.39
N ASP A 789 13.38 11.55 -20.70
CA ASP A 789 14.73 11.02 -20.52
C ASP A 789 15.16 10.32 -21.80
N ILE A 790 16.07 10.96 -22.54
CA ILE A 790 16.59 10.49 -23.83
C ILE A 790 18.08 10.76 -23.89
N ASN A 791 18.83 9.91 -24.59
CA ASN A 791 20.23 10.18 -24.90
C ASN A 791 20.36 10.59 -26.37
N LEU A 792 21.04 11.71 -26.62
CA LEU A 792 21.30 12.26 -27.95
C LEU A 792 22.80 12.24 -28.24
N SER A 793 23.18 11.85 -29.46
CA SER A 793 24.59 11.87 -29.88
C SER A 793 25.06 13.28 -30.26
N VAL A 794 24.14 14.11 -30.75
CA VAL A 794 24.35 15.51 -31.13
C VAL A 794 23.14 16.33 -30.72
N ILE A 795 23.38 17.52 -30.16
CA ILE A 795 22.35 18.46 -29.74
C ILE A 795 22.55 19.77 -30.49
N THR A 796 21.51 20.21 -31.19
CA THR A 796 21.48 21.47 -31.94
C THR A 796 20.81 22.56 -31.09
N GLU A 797 21.10 23.84 -31.38
CA GLU A 797 20.43 24.97 -30.72
C GLU A 797 18.90 24.91 -30.91
N GLU A 798 18.44 24.52 -32.10
CA GLU A 798 17.00 24.31 -32.36
C GLU A 798 16.38 23.26 -31.44
N ALA A 799 17.11 22.17 -31.13
CA ALA A 799 16.62 21.14 -30.23
C ALA A 799 16.52 21.64 -28.77
N LEU A 800 17.44 22.50 -28.34
CA LEU A 800 17.40 23.14 -27.02
C LEU A 800 16.16 24.02 -26.87
N VAL A 801 15.88 24.88 -27.86
CA VAL A 801 14.70 25.77 -27.86
C VAL A 801 13.40 24.97 -27.83
N ILE A 802 13.30 23.89 -28.62
CA ILE A 802 12.13 23.01 -28.60
C ILE A 802 11.97 22.38 -27.22
N LEU A 803 13.05 21.86 -26.65
CA LEU A 803 13.02 21.24 -25.34
C LEU A 803 12.50 22.23 -24.30
N GLU A 804 13.10 23.41 -24.18
CA GLU A 804 12.68 24.50 -23.27
C GLU A 804 11.18 24.83 -23.36
N SER A 805 10.63 24.82 -24.57
CA SER A 805 9.21 25.08 -24.80
C SER A 805 8.26 23.93 -24.42
N CYS A 806 8.79 22.70 -24.28
CA CYS A 806 7.99 21.49 -24.03
C CYS A 806 7.91 21.07 -22.56
N LEU A 807 8.86 21.44 -21.69
CA LEU A 807 8.96 20.91 -20.32
C LEU A 807 9.28 22.00 -19.30
N HIS A 808 8.74 21.87 -18.08
CA HIS A 808 9.04 22.76 -16.96
C HIS A 808 10.28 22.32 -16.14
N TYR A 809 10.75 21.08 -16.29
CA TYR A 809 11.92 20.51 -15.59
C TYR A 809 12.65 19.51 -16.51
N PHE A 810 13.98 19.51 -16.54
CA PHE A 810 14.79 18.58 -17.35
C PHE A 810 15.88 17.89 -16.52
N LEU A 811 16.12 16.61 -16.82
CA LEU A 811 17.28 15.84 -16.37
C LEU A 811 18.06 15.41 -17.61
N TRP A 812 19.35 15.72 -17.67
CA TRP A 812 20.22 15.41 -18.82
C TRP A 812 21.30 14.44 -18.41
N HIS A 813 21.47 13.35 -19.17
CA HIS A 813 22.67 12.49 -19.08
C HIS A 813 23.51 12.68 -20.34
N PHE A 814 24.61 13.43 -20.23
CA PHE A 814 25.60 13.50 -21.30
C PHE A 814 26.56 12.31 -21.18
N VAL A 815 26.68 11.52 -22.26
CA VAL A 815 27.73 10.51 -22.39
C VAL A 815 28.76 11.04 -23.38
N PRO A 816 29.86 11.69 -22.93
CA PRO A 816 31.01 11.83 -23.79
C PRO A 816 31.56 10.43 -24.03
N ALA A 817 31.98 10.15 -25.26
CA ALA A 817 32.75 8.95 -25.56
C ALA A 817 33.94 8.87 -24.56
N ARG A 818 33.83 7.95 -23.59
CA ARG A 818 34.74 7.70 -22.45
C ARG A 818 34.68 8.70 -21.28
N SER A 819 33.63 8.63 -20.46
CA SER A 819 33.69 8.45 -18.99
C SER A 819 32.33 8.76 -18.38
N ILE A 820 31.89 7.92 -17.43
CA ILE A 820 30.67 8.17 -16.65
C ILE A 820 31.03 9.22 -15.61
N LYS A 821 30.56 10.46 -15.80
CA LYS A 821 30.40 11.44 -14.72
C LYS A 821 28.92 11.77 -14.58
N THR A 822 28.40 11.54 -13.40
CA THR A 822 27.08 11.96 -12.92
C THR A 822 27.00 13.49 -12.87
N GLY A 823 25.85 14.08 -13.22
CA GLY A 823 25.69 15.53 -13.13
C GLY A 823 24.25 16.06 -13.29
N LEU A 824 23.75 16.59 -12.15
CA LEU A 824 22.92 17.79 -11.92
C LEU A 824 21.47 17.91 -12.47
N PHE A 825 20.56 18.15 -11.51
CA PHE A 825 19.28 18.84 -11.71
C PHE A 825 19.54 20.31 -12.05
N CYS A 826 18.97 20.84 -13.13
CA CYS A 826 18.95 22.28 -13.40
C CYS A 826 17.49 22.74 -13.59
N LYS A 827 17.11 23.84 -12.94
CA LYS A 827 15.86 24.55 -13.24
C LYS A 827 16.08 25.44 -14.46
N ALA A 828 15.02 25.67 -15.24
CA ALA A 828 15.07 26.59 -16.38
C ALA A 828 15.43 28.05 -15.99
N GLU A 829 15.37 28.40 -14.69
CA GLU A 829 15.74 29.72 -14.17
C GLU A 829 17.26 29.95 -14.02
N ASP A 830 18.09 28.91 -14.19
CA ASP A 830 19.55 29.00 -13.95
C ASP A 830 20.37 29.45 -15.19
N PHE A 831 19.74 29.78 -16.31
CA PHE A 831 20.42 30.30 -17.51
C PHE A 831 20.15 31.79 -17.73
N ASN A 832 21.02 32.62 -17.16
CA ASN A 832 21.29 33.98 -17.62
C ASN A 832 22.81 34.16 -17.67
N VAL A 833 23.42 33.92 -18.84
CA VAL A 833 24.38 34.77 -19.58
C VAL A 833 24.58 34.16 -20.96
#